data_AF-A0A7L5JMR3-F1
#
_entry.id   AF-A0A7L5JMR3-F1
#
_cell.length_a   1.000
_cell.length_b   1.000
_cell.length_c   1.000
_cell.angle_alpha   90.00
_cell.angle_beta   90.00
_cell.angle_gamma   90.00
#
_symmetry.space_group_name_H-M   'P 1'
#
loop_
_entity.id
_entity.type
_entity.pdbx_description
1 polymer ?
#
loop_
_entity_poly.entity_id
_entity_poly.type
_entity_poly.pdbx_seq_one_letter_code
_entity_poly.pdbx_strand_id
1 'polypeptide(L)'
;MFIRKLLLILIIYSNLFAKEKITLYPDWLDQFQFAGYYIAKEKGFYDDFGLDVEIKPFNQNVNIVDEVINNDATYGIGKSSLILEKYNDKNVVFISSIFQESPLILISLKNKNINSVSDLENKRVMITNDAIESATIKSILNSDKNIDMSTLKILPHSGKIDDLINNKTDLMACYLSNEPYTLSKNGIDFNYFSTNYLNLNFYEGIIFTSQNEVLTNPYRVQSFDKASLMGWEYAFSNIKETAKLIFEKYNSQNKSLDELIYEGNVLKDLSKFDLGILGNINIDRIEDIKKFYTYSGINKSINTFNSNSIIFNKEYLILNGSQKDYLDKNQFTLLLKDSNPPFSFKSTTEFKGFEIDFWHLLSDKLSKPFNTEEVLNGNISYVFSNSVKVNFVYSYDYPNKKDKIYTKPIAKIPLVIATKVDKNFINDLSTFEKTKIGILSSLNMKGKLLSLYPKIEFIEFETDDLAFKALQKNEIYGYVNNIYSLNSSINKNNYKDLKINSSLDINLNSYIELSMKDRQFKDILDLVISKLKKDEIDNILNSYSQIYFNENLNYQQFLKIVIPLLIIIALILYLNYKLYKEIKLRKGIQKELLTLATNDTLTNIFNRRKIEEICEHEIKLASRYKTPFSIIFFDLNDFKPINDNFGHHAGDEVLIKVANTISKHIRSSDSFGRWGGDEFLIALPQTNINQTLSLINILQTHISNISFDFNKNLKISCSFGCYEYKNGDTLDYVLKKADESMYDVKIKYKKKV
;
A
#
# COMPACT_ATOMS: atom_id res chain seq x y z
N MET A 1 -2.51 -27.65 50.59
CA MET A 1 -1.68 -26.90 49.60
C MET A 1 -1.39 -27.70 48.32
N PHE A 2 -1.18 -29.02 48.41
CA PHE A 2 -0.93 -29.90 47.25
C PHE A 2 -2.12 -30.03 46.29
N ILE A 3 -3.35 -30.20 46.82
CA ILE A 3 -4.59 -30.27 46.02
C ILE A 3 -4.86 -28.96 45.24
N ARG A 4 -4.52 -27.80 45.83
CA ARG A 4 -4.69 -26.48 45.19
C ARG A 4 -3.67 -26.26 44.07
N LYS A 5 -2.44 -26.78 44.20
CA LYS A 5 -1.44 -26.80 43.12
C LYS A 5 -1.79 -27.82 42.03
N LEU A 6 -2.35 -28.98 42.39
CA LEU A 6 -2.83 -29.98 41.43
C LEU A 6 -4.00 -29.45 40.59
N LEU A 7 -4.95 -28.76 41.22
CA LEU A 7 -6.06 -28.08 40.55
C LEU A 7 -5.59 -26.94 39.63
N LEU A 8 -4.61 -26.14 40.07
CA LEU A 8 -4.03 -25.11 39.20
C LEU A 8 -3.28 -25.72 37.99
N ILE A 9 -2.56 -26.82 38.19
CA ILE A 9 -1.90 -27.54 37.10
C ILE A 9 -2.95 -28.16 36.15
N LEU A 10 -4.01 -28.77 36.67
CA LEU A 10 -5.13 -29.30 35.87
C LEU A 10 -5.86 -28.21 35.08
N ILE A 11 -6.04 -27.00 35.64
CA ILE A 11 -6.65 -25.84 34.97
C ILE A 11 -5.71 -25.25 33.89
N ILE A 12 -4.40 -25.32 34.09
CA ILE A 12 -3.41 -24.90 33.08
C ILE A 12 -3.36 -25.91 31.92
N TYR A 13 -3.46 -27.22 32.19
CA TYR A 13 -3.50 -28.26 31.15
C TYR A 13 -4.84 -28.34 30.40
N SER A 14 -5.98 -28.01 31.04
CA SER A 14 -7.29 -28.04 30.36
C SER A 14 -7.46 -26.93 29.31
N ASN A 15 -6.77 -25.80 29.46
CA ASN A 15 -6.80 -24.71 28.49
C ASN A 15 -5.92 -24.95 27.25
N LEU A 16 -4.94 -25.86 27.33
CA LEU A 16 -4.06 -26.22 26.20
C LEU A 16 -4.77 -27.07 25.13
N PHE A 17 -5.92 -27.66 25.45
CA PHE A 17 -6.72 -28.49 24.54
C PHE A 17 -8.11 -27.91 24.22
N ALA A 18 -8.41 -26.69 24.67
CA ALA A 18 -9.66 -26.04 24.35
C ALA A 18 -9.63 -25.54 22.90
N LYS A 19 -10.52 -26.06 22.05
CA LYS A 19 -10.70 -25.56 20.68
C LYS A 19 -11.02 -24.06 20.71
N GLU A 20 -10.46 -23.32 19.76
CA GLU A 20 -10.73 -21.90 19.64
C GLU A 20 -12.14 -21.69 19.07
N LYS A 21 -13.01 -21.07 19.86
CA LYS A 21 -14.37 -20.73 19.43
C LYS A 21 -14.34 -19.54 18.49
N ILE A 22 -14.84 -19.72 17.28
CA ILE A 22 -14.97 -18.68 16.28
C ILE A 22 -16.36 -18.73 15.63
N THR A 23 -16.78 -17.62 15.05
CA THR A 23 -18.08 -17.51 14.39
C THR A 23 -17.93 -17.17 12.91
N LEU A 24 -18.78 -17.74 12.08
CA LEU A 24 -18.97 -17.40 10.67
C LEU A 24 -20.38 -16.86 10.47
N TYR A 25 -20.48 -15.66 9.88
CA TYR A 25 -21.76 -15.04 9.54
C TYR A 25 -22.03 -15.13 8.03
N PRO A 26 -23.01 -15.95 7.59
CA PRO A 26 -23.40 -16.05 6.18
C PRO A 26 -24.16 -14.80 5.72
N ASP A 27 -24.07 -14.47 4.43
CA ASP A 27 -24.74 -13.32 3.82
C ASP A 27 -26.12 -13.64 3.25
N TRP A 28 -26.59 -14.88 3.44
CA TRP A 28 -27.88 -15.36 2.96
C TRP A 28 -28.40 -16.58 3.72
N LEU A 29 -29.62 -16.99 3.41
CA LEU A 29 -30.32 -18.13 4.01
C LEU A 29 -29.66 -19.47 3.65
N ASP A 30 -29.85 -20.50 4.50
CA ASP A 30 -29.23 -21.81 4.32
C ASP A 30 -29.58 -22.45 2.98
N GLN A 31 -28.55 -22.86 2.22
CA GLN A 31 -28.63 -23.53 0.92
C GLN A 31 -27.25 -24.03 0.45
N PHE A 32 -27.14 -24.57 -0.77
CA PHE A 32 -25.87 -25.11 -1.28
C PHE A 32 -24.78 -24.03 -1.38
N GLN A 33 -25.13 -22.75 -1.53
CA GLN A 33 -24.22 -21.62 -1.43
C GLN A 33 -23.28 -21.60 -0.22
N PHE A 34 -23.64 -22.26 0.89
CA PHE A 34 -22.79 -22.34 2.10
C PHE A 34 -22.25 -23.75 2.36
N ALA A 35 -22.39 -24.66 1.39
CA ALA A 35 -22.06 -26.07 1.49
C ALA A 35 -20.66 -26.35 2.03
N GLY A 36 -19.65 -25.62 1.56
CA GLY A 36 -18.28 -25.84 2.02
C GLY A 36 -18.10 -25.65 3.52
N TYR A 37 -18.79 -24.69 4.11
CA TYR A 37 -18.72 -24.41 5.55
C TYR A 37 -19.44 -25.48 6.38
N TYR A 38 -20.60 -25.94 5.91
CA TYR A 38 -21.31 -27.05 6.55
C TYR A 38 -20.50 -28.33 6.49
N ILE A 39 -19.91 -28.65 5.34
CA ILE A 39 -19.06 -29.82 5.16
C ILE A 39 -17.80 -29.72 6.02
N ALA A 40 -17.13 -28.57 6.07
CA ALA A 40 -15.96 -28.38 6.93
C ALA A 40 -16.27 -28.62 8.41
N LYS A 41 -17.48 -28.25 8.86
CA LYS A 41 -17.96 -28.54 10.20
C LYS A 41 -18.28 -30.02 10.41
N GLU A 42 -19.08 -30.60 9.52
CA GLU A 42 -19.63 -31.96 9.67
C GLU A 42 -18.60 -33.07 9.42
N LYS A 43 -17.59 -32.82 8.56
CA LYS A 43 -16.48 -33.75 8.32
C LYS A 43 -15.31 -33.56 9.29
N GLY A 44 -15.40 -32.59 10.21
CA GLY A 44 -14.34 -32.32 11.19
C GLY A 44 -13.12 -31.59 10.63
N PHE A 45 -13.19 -30.98 9.45
CA PHE A 45 -12.06 -30.23 8.91
C PHE A 45 -11.70 -29.02 9.79
N TYR A 46 -12.68 -28.34 10.40
CA TYR A 46 -12.36 -27.31 11.39
C TYR A 46 -11.68 -27.89 12.64
N ASP A 47 -12.11 -29.08 13.08
CA ASP A 47 -11.55 -29.77 14.23
C ASP A 47 -10.08 -30.17 14.02
N ASP A 48 -9.72 -30.58 12.79
CA ASP A 48 -8.34 -30.91 12.40
C ASP A 48 -7.36 -29.72 12.57
N PHE A 49 -7.89 -28.50 12.55
CA PHE A 49 -7.17 -27.26 12.81
C PHE A 49 -7.42 -26.68 14.22
N GLY A 50 -8.12 -27.42 15.09
CA GLY A 50 -8.40 -26.99 16.47
C GLY A 50 -9.43 -25.87 16.60
N LEU A 51 -10.30 -25.70 15.59
CA LEU A 51 -11.32 -24.64 15.53
C LEU A 51 -12.70 -25.20 15.89
N ASP A 52 -13.42 -24.52 16.77
CA ASP A 52 -14.84 -24.75 17.03
C ASP A 52 -15.65 -23.64 16.35
N VAL A 53 -16.19 -23.95 15.16
CA VAL A 53 -16.86 -22.97 14.30
C VAL A 53 -18.38 -22.99 14.50
N GLU A 54 -18.91 -21.89 15.00
CA GLU A 54 -20.33 -21.60 15.01
C GLU A 54 -20.73 -20.85 13.74
N ILE A 55 -21.66 -21.41 12.96
CA ILE A 55 -22.23 -20.75 11.79
C ILE A 55 -23.53 -20.08 12.25
N LYS A 56 -23.55 -18.75 12.27
CA LYS A 56 -24.72 -17.97 12.69
C LYS A 56 -25.84 -18.05 11.63
N PRO A 57 -27.12 -17.99 12.02
CA PRO A 57 -28.21 -17.86 11.05
C PRO A 57 -28.20 -16.47 10.41
N PHE A 58 -28.58 -16.38 9.14
CA PHE A 58 -28.72 -15.10 8.44
C PHE A 58 -29.83 -14.23 9.07
N ASN A 59 -29.54 -12.92 9.17
CA ASN A 59 -30.50 -11.92 9.63
C ASN A 59 -30.42 -10.67 8.76
N GLN A 60 -31.51 -10.37 8.04
CA GLN A 60 -31.58 -9.24 7.11
C GLN A 60 -31.45 -7.85 7.79
N ASN A 61 -31.70 -7.76 9.10
CA ASN A 61 -31.60 -6.51 9.85
C ASN A 61 -30.19 -6.27 10.41
N VAL A 62 -29.26 -7.20 10.21
CA VAL A 62 -27.89 -7.12 10.73
C VAL A 62 -26.93 -6.71 9.61
N ASN A 63 -26.06 -5.75 9.90
CA ASN A 63 -24.94 -5.45 9.03
C ASN A 63 -23.76 -6.38 9.38
N ILE A 64 -23.56 -7.39 8.54
CA ILE A 64 -22.51 -8.41 8.73
C ILE A 64 -21.11 -7.80 8.81
N VAL A 65 -20.85 -6.74 8.04
CA VAL A 65 -19.56 -6.04 8.08
C VAL A 65 -19.32 -5.43 9.45
N ASP A 66 -20.34 -4.79 10.03
CA ASP A 66 -20.22 -4.16 11.34
C ASP A 66 -20.03 -5.21 12.44
N GLU A 67 -20.75 -6.33 12.40
CA GLU A 67 -20.56 -7.46 13.33
C GLU A 67 -19.11 -7.98 13.31
N VAL A 68 -18.52 -8.13 12.12
CA VAL A 68 -17.16 -8.63 11.97
C VAL A 68 -16.13 -7.59 12.42
N ILE A 69 -16.32 -6.32 12.07
CA ILE A 69 -15.39 -5.24 12.44
C ILE A 69 -15.41 -4.96 13.95
N ASN A 70 -16.59 -5.05 14.59
CA ASN A 70 -16.74 -4.88 16.03
C ASN A 70 -16.33 -6.12 16.84
N ASN A 71 -15.99 -7.23 16.17
CA ASN A 71 -15.66 -8.54 16.73
C ASN A 71 -16.83 -9.28 17.43
N ASP A 72 -18.07 -8.92 17.10
CA ASP A 72 -19.27 -9.69 17.48
C ASP A 72 -19.40 -10.98 16.63
N ALA A 73 -18.79 -10.96 15.44
CA ALA A 73 -18.50 -12.13 14.61
C ALA A 73 -17.01 -12.19 14.25
N THR A 74 -16.45 -13.39 14.02
CA THR A 74 -15.02 -13.54 13.68
C THR A 74 -14.79 -13.46 12.17
N TYR A 75 -15.66 -14.12 11.39
CA TYR A 75 -15.59 -14.18 9.95
C TYR A 75 -16.96 -13.88 9.35
N GLY A 76 -16.97 -13.27 8.17
CA GLY A 76 -18.18 -13.01 7.41
C GLY A 76 -18.04 -13.50 5.97
N ILE A 77 -19.18 -13.80 5.36
CA ILE A 77 -19.30 -13.89 3.91
C ILE A 77 -19.82 -12.56 3.39
N GLY A 78 -19.27 -12.10 2.29
CA GLY A 78 -19.71 -10.86 1.67
C GLY A 78 -19.47 -10.82 0.17
N LYS A 79 -19.69 -9.64 -0.38
CA LYS A 79 -19.73 -9.38 -1.81
C LYS A 79 -18.64 -8.40 -2.21
N SER A 80 -18.55 -8.07 -3.49
CA SER A 80 -17.64 -7.02 -3.96
C SER A 80 -17.89 -5.64 -3.31
N SER A 81 -19.08 -5.41 -2.73
CA SER A 81 -19.44 -4.22 -1.96
C SER A 81 -18.47 -3.96 -0.79
N LEU A 82 -17.79 -4.98 -0.28
CA LEU A 82 -16.76 -4.83 0.76
C LEU A 82 -15.61 -3.90 0.35
N ILE A 83 -15.37 -3.69 -0.95
CA ILE A 83 -14.40 -2.69 -1.43
C ILE A 83 -14.87 -1.26 -1.08
N LEU A 84 -16.18 -0.99 -1.14
CA LEU A 84 -16.75 0.30 -0.72
C LEU A 84 -16.61 0.50 0.79
N GLU A 85 -16.76 -0.55 1.58
CA GLU A 85 -16.53 -0.50 3.03
C GLU A 85 -15.08 -0.12 3.36
N LYS A 86 -14.11 -0.64 2.61
CA LYS A 86 -12.69 -0.26 2.74
C LYS A 86 -12.45 1.21 2.35
N TYR A 87 -13.15 1.73 1.34
CA TYR A 87 -13.12 3.16 1.01
C TYR A 87 -13.71 4.05 2.11
N ASN A 88 -14.61 3.51 2.92
CA ASN A 88 -15.21 4.18 4.08
C ASN A 88 -14.45 3.90 5.39
N ASP A 89 -13.15 3.60 5.28
CA ASP A 89 -12.21 3.32 6.39
C ASP A 89 -12.60 2.15 7.30
N LYS A 90 -13.50 1.25 6.85
CA LYS A 90 -13.70 -0.01 7.56
C LYS A 90 -12.52 -0.94 7.31
N ASN A 91 -11.97 -1.44 8.41
CA ASN A 91 -10.77 -2.28 8.42
C ASN A 91 -11.06 -3.73 8.01
N VAL A 92 -11.71 -3.93 6.86
CA VAL A 92 -11.99 -5.26 6.29
C VAL A 92 -10.75 -5.83 5.59
N VAL A 93 -10.60 -7.15 5.66
CA VAL A 93 -9.56 -7.93 4.97
C VAL A 93 -10.18 -9.18 4.34
N PHE A 94 -9.94 -9.39 3.05
CA PHE A 94 -10.41 -10.52 2.26
C PHE A 94 -9.45 -11.68 2.42
N ILE A 95 -10.02 -12.87 2.64
CA ILE A 95 -9.28 -14.09 2.88
C ILE A 95 -9.27 -14.94 1.60
N SER A 96 -10.46 -15.20 1.06
CA SER A 96 -10.68 -16.02 -0.15
C SER A 96 -11.97 -15.62 -0.83
N SER A 97 -12.09 -15.90 -2.14
CA SER A 97 -13.37 -15.83 -2.86
C SER A 97 -13.74 -17.20 -3.39
N ILE A 98 -14.94 -17.68 -3.02
CA ILE A 98 -15.44 -18.97 -3.47
C ILE A 98 -15.90 -18.90 -4.93
N PHE A 99 -16.61 -17.84 -5.31
CA PHE A 99 -17.13 -17.69 -6.67
C PHE A 99 -16.30 -16.67 -7.45
N GLN A 100 -15.64 -17.18 -8.48
CA GLN A 100 -14.78 -16.39 -9.37
C GLN A 100 -15.60 -15.56 -10.37
N GLU A 101 -16.85 -15.96 -10.58
CA GLU A 101 -17.90 -15.22 -11.30
C GLU A 101 -19.12 -15.11 -10.39
N SER A 102 -19.73 -13.92 -10.31
CA SER A 102 -20.86 -13.69 -9.42
C SER A 102 -22.11 -14.43 -9.92
N PRO A 103 -22.75 -15.26 -9.08
CA PRO A 103 -24.06 -15.87 -9.38
C PRO A 103 -25.21 -14.86 -9.34
N LEU A 104 -24.99 -13.63 -8.86
CA LEU A 104 -26.05 -12.64 -8.64
C LEU A 104 -26.58 -12.07 -9.97
N ILE A 105 -27.89 -12.10 -10.13
CA ILE A 105 -28.62 -11.64 -11.32
C ILE A 105 -29.84 -10.78 -10.94
N LEU A 106 -30.37 -10.02 -11.90
CA LEU A 106 -31.72 -9.45 -11.82
C LEU A 106 -32.65 -10.26 -12.72
N ILE A 107 -33.78 -10.71 -12.19
CA ILE A 107 -34.77 -11.51 -12.93
C ILE A 107 -36.13 -10.79 -13.01
N SER A 108 -36.84 -11.00 -14.11
CA SER A 108 -38.20 -10.53 -14.35
C SER A 108 -39.00 -11.58 -15.12
N LEU A 109 -40.32 -11.62 -14.97
CA LEU A 109 -41.16 -12.53 -15.76
C LEU A 109 -41.35 -11.98 -17.18
N LYS A 110 -41.39 -12.86 -18.20
CA LYS A 110 -41.58 -12.39 -19.60
C LYS A 110 -42.85 -11.58 -19.79
N ASN A 111 -43.91 -11.91 -19.04
CA ASN A 111 -45.19 -11.19 -19.10
C ASN A 111 -45.14 -9.72 -18.59
N LYS A 112 -44.01 -9.28 -18.02
CA LYS A 112 -43.78 -7.89 -17.60
C LYS A 112 -43.28 -6.99 -18.71
N ASN A 113 -42.95 -7.55 -19.88
CA ASN A 113 -42.35 -6.85 -21.02
C ASN A 113 -41.06 -6.08 -20.63
N ILE A 114 -40.23 -6.68 -19.77
CA ILE A 114 -38.91 -6.16 -19.38
C ILE A 114 -37.87 -7.02 -20.10
N ASN A 115 -37.38 -6.53 -21.23
CA ASN A 115 -36.50 -7.28 -22.13
C ASN A 115 -35.08 -6.70 -22.17
N SER A 116 -34.91 -5.43 -21.83
CA SER A 116 -33.60 -4.79 -21.68
C SER A 116 -33.51 -3.98 -20.39
N VAL A 117 -32.30 -3.52 -20.06
CA VAL A 117 -32.07 -2.60 -18.94
C VAL A 117 -32.85 -1.30 -19.16
N SER A 118 -33.07 -0.88 -20.41
CA SER A 118 -33.89 0.29 -20.80
C SER A 118 -35.33 0.24 -20.29
N ASP A 119 -35.87 -0.96 -20.02
CA ASP A 119 -37.25 -1.14 -19.57
C ASP A 119 -37.42 -1.02 -18.03
N LEU A 120 -36.34 -0.73 -17.30
CA LEU A 120 -36.33 -0.72 -15.84
C LEU A 120 -36.88 0.56 -15.21
N GLU A 121 -37.07 1.65 -15.97
CA GLU A 121 -37.52 2.93 -15.43
C GLU A 121 -38.86 2.80 -14.68
N ASN A 122 -38.96 3.40 -13.49
CA ASN A 122 -40.13 3.36 -12.60
C ASN A 122 -40.58 1.97 -12.12
N LYS A 123 -39.81 0.91 -12.35
CA LYS A 123 -40.13 -0.46 -11.91
C LYS A 123 -39.83 -0.67 -10.43
N ARG A 124 -40.55 -1.62 -9.82
CA ARG A 124 -40.29 -2.11 -8.47
C ARG A 124 -39.22 -3.19 -8.51
N VAL A 125 -38.16 -3.02 -7.75
CA VAL A 125 -37.04 -3.97 -7.68
C VAL A 125 -36.89 -4.45 -6.25
N MET A 126 -37.05 -5.75 -6.05
CA MET A 126 -36.87 -6.39 -4.76
C MET A 126 -35.43 -6.84 -4.60
N ILE A 127 -34.69 -6.23 -3.67
CA ILE A 127 -33.23 -6.40 -3.52
C ILE A 127 -32.79 -6.08 -2.08
N THR A 128 -31.69 -6.68 -1.62
CA THR A 128 -31.11 -6.35 -0.31
C THR A 128 -30.21 -5.12 -0.37
N ASN A 129 -30.02 -4.45 0.78
CA ASN A 129 -29.14 -3.27 0.88
C ASN A 129 -27.68 -3.58 0.51
N ASP A 130 -27.21 -4.80 0.75
CA ASP A 130 -25.86 -5.20 0.36
C ASP A 130 -25.78 -5.55 -1.14
N ALA A 131 -26.77 -6.28 -1.68
CA ALA A 131 -26.77 -6.65 -3.10
C ALA A 131 -26.87 -5.42 -4.03
N ILE A 132 -27.62 -4.37 -3.65
CA ILE A 132 -27.73 -3.15 -4.47
C ILE A 132 -26.42 -2.36 -4.57
N GLU A 133 -25.49 -2.56 -3.64
CA GLU A 133 -24.16 -1.94 -3.65
C GLU A 133 -23.07 -2.86 -4.24
N SER A 134 -23.41 -4.11 -4.57
CA SER A 134 -22.50 -5.02 -5.28
C SER A 134 -22.16 -4.48 -6.67
N ALA A 135 -20.94 -4.76 -7.12
CA ALA A 135 -20.44 -4.32 -8.42
C ALA A 135 -21.24 -5.00 -9.54
N THR A 136 -21.68 -6.25 -9.33
CA THR A 136 -22.54 -7.00 -10.25
C THR A 136 -23.84 -6.26 -10.54
N ILE A 137 -24.63 -5.93 -9.50
CA ILE A 137 -25.92 -5.25 -9.69
C ILE A 137 -25.71 -3.84 -10.21
N LYS A 138 -24.76 -3.09 -9.65
CA LYS A 138 -24.44 -1.74 -10.13
C LYS A 138 -24.01 -1.73 -11.58
N SER A 139 -23.28 -2.74 -12.04
CA SER A 139 -22.86 -2.88 -13.44
C SER A 139 -24.04 -3.19 -14.36
N ILE A 140 -25.00 -4.03 -13.91
CA ILE A 140 -26.21 -4.32 -14.67
C ILE A 140 -27.04 -3.04 -14.81
N LEU A 141 -27.30 -2.36 -13.68
CA LEU A 141 -28.08 -1.13 -13.65
C LEU A 141 -27.42 -0.02 -14.48
N ASN A 142 -26.12 0.19 -14.38
CA ASN A 142 -25.43 1.26 -15.12
C ASN A 142 -25.03 0.89 -16.57
N SER A 143 -25.48 -0.26 -17.09
CA SER A 143 -25.11 -0.69 -18.45
C SER A 143 -25.78 0.14 -19.55
N ASP A 144 -26.91 0.79 -19.27
CA ASP A 144 -27.56 1.76 -20.16
C ASP A 144 -27.52 3.16 -19.54
N LYS A 145 -26.82 4.09 -20.20
CA LYS A 145 -26.62 5.47 -19.72
C LYS A 145 -27.85 6.36 -19.88
N ASN A 146 -28.86 5.93 -20.63
CA ASN A 146 -30.03 6.76 -20.94
C ASN A 146 -31.12 6.69 -19.89
N ILE A 147 -30.94 5.90 -18.83
CA ILE A 147 -31.95 5.66 -17.81
C ILE A 147 -31.60 6.39 -16.53
N ASP A 148 -32.58 7.08 -15.97
CA ASP A 148 -32.48 7.61 -14.62
C ASP A 148 -32.76 6.51 -13.58
N MET A 149 -31.68 5.94 -13.04
CA MET A 149 -31.74 4.92 -11.99
C MET A 149 -32.38 5.42 -10.69
N SER A 150 -32.51 6.73 -10.47
CA SER A 150 -33.19 7.28 -9.30
C SER A 150 -34.70 7.04 -9.30
N THR A 151 -35.27 6.68 -10.45
CA THR A 151 -36.70 6.35 -10.60
C THR A 151 -37.07 4.94 -10.11
N LEU A 152 -36.08 4.09 -9.85
CA LEU A 152 -36.30 2.72 -9.38
C LEU A 152 -36.91 2.69 -7.98
N LYS A 153 -37.96 1.88 -7.81
CA LYS A 153 -38.62 1.69 -6.50
C LYS A 153 -38.03 0.47 -5.80
N ILE A 154 -37.09 0.70 -4.91
CA ILE A 154 -36.42 -0.36 -4.15
C ILE A 154 -37.34 -0.91 -3.07
N LEU A 155 -37.56 -2.22 -3.08
CA LEU A 155 -38.33 -2.97 -2.10
C LEU A 155 -37.40 -3.91 -1.31
N PRO A 156 -37.61 -4.06 0.01
CA PRO A 156 -36.83 -5.00 0.80
C PRO A 156 -37.06 -6.44 0.32
N HIS A 157 -35.99 -7.22 0.25
CA HIS A 157 -36.05 -8.59 -0.23
C HIS A 157 -36.76 -9.53 0.76
N SER A 158 -37.80 -10.25 0.33
CA SER A 158 -38.55 -11.17 1.19
C SER A 158 -37.98 -12.59 1.27
N GLY A 159 -37.09 -12.94 0.34
CA GLY A 159 -36.55 -14.30 0.18
C GLY A 159 -37.49 -15.26 -0.54
N LYS A 160 -38.63 -14.79 -1.05
CA LYS A 160 -39.67 -15.64 -1.65
C LYS A 160 -39.89 -15.28 -3.11
N ILE A 161 -39.57 -16.21 -4.02
CA ILE A 161 -39.79 -16.04 -5.46
C ILE A 161 -41.28 -15.78 -5.80
N ASP A 162 -42.20 -16.25 -4.96
CA ASP A 162 -43.63 -16.01 -5.08
C ASP A 162 -44.00 -14.53 -5.12
N ASP A 163 -43.19 -13.63 -4.57
CA ASP A 163 -43.47 -12.19 -4.64
C ASP A 163 -43.27 -11.63 -6.05
N LEU A 164 -42.39 -12.23 -6.86
CA LEU A 164 -42.27 -11.94 -8.28
C LEU A 164 -43.44 -12.54 -9.06
N ILE A 165 -43.79 -13.81 -8.78
CA ILE A 165 -44.91 -14.53 -9.43
C ILE A 165 -46.24 -13.81 -9.19
N ASN A 166 -46.49 -13.39 -7.95
CA ASN A 166 -47.73 -12.74 -7.52
C ASN A 166 -47.73 -11.22 -7.72
N ASN A 167 -46.83 -10.67 -8.55
CA ASN A 167 -46.80 -9.26 -8.93
C ASN A 167 -46.59 -8.26 -7.76
N LYS A 168 -45.98 -8.68 -6.65
CA LYS A 168 -45.59 -7.77 -5.57
C LYS A 168 -44.35 -6.95 -5.92
N THR A 169 -43.52 -7.45 -6.84
CA THR A 169 -42.41 -6.75 -7.46
C THR A 169 -42.40 -6.97 -8.97
N ASP A 170 -41.67 -6.13 -9.72
CA ASP A 170 -41.50 -6.26 -11.16
C ASP A 170 -40.18 -6.97 -11.50
N LEU A 171 -39.13 -6.71 -10.70
CA LEU A 171 -37.84 -7.40 -10.72
C LEU A 171 -37.43 -7.90 -9.35
N MET A 172 -36.55 -8.90 -9.33
CA MET A 172 -35.95 -9.45 -8.12
C MET A 172 -34.46 -9.70 -8.32
N ALA A 173 -33.64 -9.33 -7.34
CA ALA A 173 -32.24 -9.74 -7.28
C ALA A 173 -32.15 -11.13 -6.69
N CYS A 174 -31.56 -12.08 -7.41
CA CYS A 174 -31.55 -13.49 -7.04
C CYS A 174 -30.31 -14.17 -7.59
N TYR A 175 -30.14 -15.47 -7.33
CA TYR A 175 -28.96 -16.20 -7.79
C TYR A 175 -29.30 -17.08 -8.99
N LEU A 176 -28.42 -17.07 -9.99
CA LEU A 176 -28.52 -17.89 -11.21
C LEU A 176 -28.65 -19.38 -10.89
N SER A 177 -28.06 -19.81 -9.78
CA SER A 177 -28.06 -21.19 -9.29
C SER A 177 -29.39 -21.64 -8.67
N ASN A 178 -30.40 -20.77 -8.54
CA ASN A 178 -31.58 -21.06 -7.74
C ASN A 178 -32.91 -20.63 -8.40
N GLU A 179 -33.30 -19.36 -8.33
CA GLU A 179 -34.62 -18.90 -8.75
C GLU A 179 -34.99 -19.20 -10.22
N PRO A 180 -34.06 -19.10 -11.19
CA PRO A 180 -34.30 -19.55 -12.58
C PRO A 180 -34.74 -21.01 -12.69
N TYR A 181 -34.19 -21.90 -11.86
CA TYR A 181 -34.55 -23.32 -11.86
C TYR A 181 -35.99 -23.51 -11.39
N THR A 182 -36.36 -22.87 -10.27
CA THR A 182 -37.72 -22.94 -9.71
C THR A 182 -38.77 -22.43 -10.71
N LEU A 183 -38.49 -21.31 -11.39
CA LEU A 183 -39.39 -20.79 -12.43
C LEU A 183 -39.49 -21.74 -13.62
N SER A 184 -38.36 -22.26 -14.12
CA SER A 184 -38.34 -23.20 -15.25
C SER A 184 -39.10 -24.49 -14.93
N LYS A 185 -38.91 -25.05 -13.72
CA LYS A 185 -39.59 -26.25 -13.23
C LYS A 185 -41.12 -26.05 -13.14
N ASN A 186 -41.56 -24.84 -12.84
CA ASN A 186 -42.97 -24.47 -12.80
C ASN A 186 -43.53 -24.03 -14.16
N GLY A 187 -42.74 -24.11 -15.24
CA GLY A 187 -43.16 -23.70 -16.58
C GLY A 187 -43.38 -22.19 -16.73
N ILE A 188 -42.71 -21.38 -15.91
CA ILE A 188 -42.84 -19.92 -15.90
C ILE A 188 -41.68 -19.32 -16.69
N ASP A 189 -42.00 -18.64 -17.78
CA ASP A 189 -41.05 -17.91 -18.60
C ASP A 189 -40.53 -16.63 -17.91
N PHE A 190 -39.21 -16.42 -17.97
CA PHE A 190 -38.53 -15.25 -17.41
C PHE A 190 -37.44 -14.71 -18.34
N ASN A 191 -37.05 -13.46 -18.08
CA ASN A 191 -35.85 -12.80 -18.58
C ASN A 191 -34.94 -12.50 -17.40
N TYR A 192 -33.61 -12.56 -17.59
CA TYR A 192 -32.66 -12.17 -16.55
C TYR A 192 -31.50 -11.36 -17.11
N PHE A 193 -30.88 -10.58 -16.23
CA PHE A 193 -29.74 -9.72 -16.50
C PHE A 193 -28.56 -10.15 -15.63
N SER A 194 -27.38 -10.28 -16.22
CA SER A 194 -26.15 -10.80 -15.59
C SER A 194 -24.93 -10.07 -16.17
N THR A 195 -23.79 -10.06 -15.49
CA THR A 195 -22.60 -9.39 -16.05
C THR A 195 -21.86 -10.20 -17.12
N ASN A 196 -22.26 -11.46 -17.35
CA ASN A 196 -21.60 -12.35 -18.32
C ASN A 196 -21.58 -11.77 -19.75
N TYR A 197 -22.64 -11.07 -20.17
CA TYR A 197 -22.69 -10.43 -21.49
C TYR A 197 -21.85 -9.14 -21.58
N LEU A 198 -21.40 -8.60 -20.45
CA LEU A 198 -20.55 -7.42 -20.37
C LEU A 198 -19.04 -7.77 -20.33
N ASN A 199 -18.68 -9.06 -20.31
CA ASN A 199 -17.33 -9.54 -20.03
C ASN A 199 -16.76 -8.96 -18.71
N LEU A 200 -17.62 -8.74 -17.71
CA LEU A 200 -17.25 -8.24 -16.39
C LEU A 200 -17.42 -9.36 -15.35
N ASN A 201 -16.30 -9.72 -14.70
CA ASN A 201 -16.24 -10.79 -13.71
C ASN A 201 -15.99 -10.22 -12.33
N PHE A 202 -17.00 -10.28 -11.47
CA PHE A 202 -16.94 -9.84 -10.09
C PHE A 202 -16.86 -11.04 -9.14
N TYR A 203 -16.08 -10.89 -8.06
CA TYR A 203 -16.03 -11.89 -7.00
C TYR A 203 -17.33 -11.89 -6.18
N GLU A 204 -17.72 -13.08 -5.75
CA GLU A 204 -18.82 -13.30 -4.82
C GLU A 204 -18.44 -14.38 -3.80
N GLY A 205 -19.19 -14.48 -2.71
CA GLY A 205 -18.86 -15.43 -1.63
C GLY A 205 -17.46 -15.15 -1.06
N ILE A 206 -17.16 -13.87 -0.85
CA ILE A 206 -15.87 -13.42 -0.32
C ILE A 206 -15.86 -13.70 1.17
N ILE A 207 -14.95 -14.57 1.60
CA ILE A 207 -14.63 -14.77 3.01
C ILE A 207 -13.82 -13.56 3.46
N PHE A 208 -14.26 -12.87 4.51
CA PHE A 208 -13.56 -11.72 5.06
C PHE A 208 -13.52 -11.73 6.59
N THR A 209 -12.60 -10.94 7.14
CA THR A 209 -12.46 -10.70 8.58
C THR A 209 -11.99 -9.27 8.85
N SER A 210 -11.82 -8.91 10.12
CA SER A 210 -11.27 -7.62 10.53
C SER A 210 -9.73 -7.60 10.46
N GLN A 211 -9.15 -6.42 10.24
CA GLN A 211 -7.70 -6.21 10.32
C GLN A 211 -7.16 -6.59 11.71
N ASN A 212 -7.95 -6.36 12.76
CA ASN A 212 -7.59 -6.73 14.12
C ASN A 212 -7.40 -8.25 14.25
N GLU A 213 -8.30 -9.05 13.69
CA GLU A 213 -8.20 -10.51 13.69
C GLU A 213 -6.95 -10.98 12.92
N VAL A 214 -6.63 -10.35 11.78
CA VAL A 214 -5.40 -10.66 11.02
C VAL A 214 -4.14 -10.33 11.80
N LEU A 215 -4.11 -9.20 12.52
CA LEU A 215 -2.94 -8.77 13.28
C LEU A 215 -2.73 -9.60 14.56
N THR A 216 -3.81 -10.02 15.20
CA THR A 216 -3.77 -10.73 16.49
C THR A 216 -3.72 -12.25 16.33
N ASN A 217 -4.41 -12.79 15.31
CA ASN A 217 -4.57 -14.24 15.11
C ASN A 217 -4.34 -14.66 13.64
N PRO A 218 -3.21 -14.30 12.98
CA PRO A 218 -2.99 -14.59 11.56
C PRO A 218 -3.03 -16.09 11.24
N TYR A 219 -2.52 -16.95 12.13
CA TYR A 219 -2.58 -18.40 11.97
C TYR A 219 -4.00 -18.96 12.03
N ARG A 220 -4.87 -18.35 12.85
CA ARG A 220 -6.28 -18.74 12.95
C ARG A 220 -7.03 -18.41 11.67
N VAL A 221 -6.81 -17.20 11.14
CA VAL A 221 -7.38 -16.76 9.85
C VAL A 221 -7.03 -17.75 8.74
N GLN A 222 -5.75 -18.09 8.63
CA GLN A 222 -5.28 -19.01 7.59
C GLN A 222 -5.79 -20.45 7.80
N SER A 223 -5.91 -20.90 9.05
CA SER A 223 -6.44 -22.22 9.39
C SER A 223 -7.93 -22.33 9.07
N PHE A 224 -8.69 -21.30 9.42
CA PHE A 224 -10.11 -21.20 9.08
C PHE A 224 -10.31 -21.20 7.56
N ASP A 225 -9.51 -20.43 6.82
CA ASP A 225 -9.53 -20.41 5.36
C ASP A 225 -9.30 -21.80 4.78
N LYS A 226 -8.21 -22.45 5.20
CA LYS A 226 -7.82 -23.77 4.68
C LYS A 226 -8.86 -24.84 4.98
N ALA A 227 -9.39 -24.89 6.20
CA ALA A 227 -10.45 -25.82 6.57
C ALA A 227 -11.73 -25.57 5.75
N SER A 228 -12.09 -24.30 5.54
CA SER A 228 -13.25 -23.91 4.72
C SER A 228 -13.07 -24.32 3.25
N LEU A 229 -11.88 -24.12 2.68
CA LEU A 229 -11.55 -24.53 1.31
C LEU A 229 -11.55 -26.05 1.15
N MET A 230 -11.04 -26.82 2.13
CA MET A 230 -11.17 -28.28 2.14
C MET A 230 -12.64 -28.71 2.14
N GLY A 231 -13.49 -28.00 2.89
CA GLY A 231 -14.93 -28.22 2.87
C GLY A 231 -15.54 -27.97 1.50
N TRP A 232 -15.15 -26.88 0.82
CA TRP A 232 -15.60 -26.57 -0.54
C TRP A 232 -15.10 -27.56 -1.59
N GLU A 233 -13.83 -27.98 -1.51
CA GLU A 233 -13.27 -29.02 -2.39
C GLU A 233 -14.07 -30.31 -2.28
N TYR A 234 -14.40 -30.73 -1.05
CA TYR A 234 -15.25 -31.89 -0.82
C TYR A 234 -16.66 -31.67 -1.35
N ALA A 235 -17.27 -30.51 -1.06
CA ALA A 235 -18.64 -30.19 -1.47
C ALA A 235 -18.83 -30.28 -2.99
N PHE A 236 -17.91 -29.69 -3.76
CA PHE A 236 -17.96 -29.71 -5.23
C PHE A 236 -17.58 -31.07 -5.82
N SER A 237 -16.70 -31.83 -5.16
CA SER A 237 -16.38 -33.20 -5.60
C SER A 237 -17.51 -34.19 -5.29
N ASN A 238 -18.40 -33.87 -4.33
CA ASN A 238 -19.43 -34.77 -3.81
C ASN A 238 -20.80 -34.08 -3.72
N ILE A 239 -21.24 -33.43 -4.81
CA ILE A 239 -22.46 -32.59 -4.83
C ILE A 239 -23.70 -33.32 -4.31
N LYS A 240 -23.96 -34.56 -4.74
CA LYS A 240 -25.16 -35.31 -4.33
C LYS A 240 -25.18 -35.62 -2.82
N GLU A 241 -24.04 -36.04 -2.26
CA GLU A 241 -23.92 -36.30 -0.82
C GLU A 241 -24.08 -35.01 -0.03
N THR A 242 -23.44 -33.94 -0.50
CA THR A 242 -23.48 -32.61 0.12
C THR A 242 -24.89 -32.04 0.11
N ALA A 243 -25.60 -32.12 -1.02
CA ALA A 243 -26.99 -31.69 -1.15
C ALA A 243 -27.91 -32.47 -0.20
N LYS A 244 -27.68 -33.77 -0.02
CA LYS A 244 -28.44 -34.59 0.94
C LYS A 244 -28.20 -34.14 2.38
N LEU A 245 -26.96 -33.86 2.76
CA LEU A 245 -26.63 -33.35 4.09
C LEU A 245 -27.32 -32.01 4.37
N ILE A 246 -27.31 -31.10 3.39
CA ILE A 246 -28.00 -29.80 3.50
C ILE A 246 -29.51 -30.01 3.60
N PHE A 247 -30.09 -30.89 2.76
CA PHE A 247 -31.51 -31.23 2.79
C PHE A 247 -31.97 -31.74 4.16
N GLU A 248 -31.15 -32.55 4.84
CA GLU A 248 -31.47 -33.18 6.12
C GLU A 248 -31.22 -32.26 7.34
N LYS A 249 -30.19 -31.40 7.30
CA LYS A 249 -29.74 -30.61 8.47
C LYS A 249 -29.88 -29.10 8.33
N TYR A 250 -29.84 -28.56 7.12
CA TYR A 250 -29.69 -27.12 6.84
C TYR A 250 -30.70 -26.64 5.78
N ASN A 251 -31.95 -27.11 5.85
CA ASN A 251 -32.98 -26.83 4.85
C ASN A 251 -34.14 -25.99 5.39
N SER A 252 -33.81 -24.86 6.03
CA SER A 252 -34.79 -23.92 6.58
C SER A 252 -35.73 -23.33 5.51
N GLN A 253 -35.32 -23.38 4.24
CA GLN A 253 -36.08 -22.86 3.09
C GLN A 253 -36.99 -23.90 2.42
N ASN A 254 -37.04 -25.15 2.90
CA ASN A 254 -37.82 -26.25 2.32
C ASN A 254 -37.52 -26.52 0.83
N LYS A 255 -36.25 -26.42 0.43
CA LYS A 255 -35.78 -26.77 -0.92
C LYS A 255 -35.88 -28.28 -1.14
N SER A 256 -36.18 -28.67 -2.37
CA SER A 256 -36.08 -30.07 -2.80
C SER A 256 -34.61 -30.48 -3.00
N LEU A 257 -34.34 -31.78 -2.92
CA LEU A 257 -33.00 -32.31 -3.14
C LEU A 257 -32.47 -31.99 -4.55
N ASP A 258 -33.34 -32.05 -5.57
CA ASP A 258 -32.96 -31.74 -6.95
C ASP A 258 -32.58 -30.26 -7.12
N GLU A 259 -33.23 -29.34 -6.40
CA GLU A 259 -32.87 -27.91 -6.39
C GLU A 259 -31.48 -27.69 -5.81
N LEU A 260 -31.15 -28.36 -4.71
CA LEU A 260 -29.82 -28.28 -4.08
C LEU A 260 -28.73 -28.89 -4.96
N ILE A 261 -29.03 -29.99 -5.66
CA ILE A 261 -28.09 -30.60 -6.62
C ILE A 261 -27.85 -29.67 -7.80
N TYR A 262 -28.92 -29.09 -8.37
CA TYR A 262 -28.80 -28.11 -9.45
C TYR A 262 -27.94 -26.91 -9.01
N GLU A 263 -28.25 -26.35 -7.83
CA GLU A 263 -27.52 -25.22 -7.26
C GLU A 263 -26.02 -25.52 -7.14
N GLY A 264 -25.67 -26.70 -6.60
CA GLY A 264 -24.27 -27.09 -6.45
C GLY A 264 -23.50 -27.23 -7.76
N ASN A 265 -24.15 -27.70 -8.83
CA ASN A 265 -23.51 -27.78 -10.15
C ASN A 265 -23.24 -26.39 -10.74
N VAL A 266 -24.23 -25.49 -10.69
CA VAL A 266 -24.05 -24.11 -11.18
C VAL A 266 -22.96 -23.38 -10.40
N LEU A 267 -22.96 -23.51 -9.07
CA LEU A 267 -21.95 -22.86 -8.23
C LEU A 267 -20.54 -23.44 -8.42
N LYS A 268 -20.41 -24.73 -8.73
CA LYS A 268 -19.13 -25.36 -9.08
C LYS A 268 -18.53 -24.72 -10.35
N ASP A 269 -19.36 -24.47 -11.36
CA ASP A 269 -18.91 -23.87 -12.61
C ASP A 269 -18.48 -22.40 -12.40
N LEU A 270 -19.22 -21.66 -11.58
CA LEU A 270 -18.92 -20.26 -11.24
C LEU A 270 -17.71 -20.11 -10.30
N SER A 271 -17.40 -21.12 -9.49
CA SER A 271 -16.17 -21.15 -8.68
C SER A 271 -14.91 -21.43 -9.49
N LYS A 272 -15.05 -21.86 -10.76
CA LYS A 272 -13.95 -22.33 -11.61
C LYS A 272 -13.13 -23.44 -10.92
N PHE A 273 -13.82 -24.31 -10.19
CA PHE A 273 -13.20 -25.41 -9.45
C PHE A 273 -12.30 -26.27 -10.32
N ASP A 274 -12.77 -26.65 -11.52
CA ASP A 274 -12.02 -27.52 -12.43
C ASP A 274 -10.77 -26.84 -13.03
N LEU A 275 -10.61 -25.52 -12.87
CA LEU A 275 -9.38 -24.77 -13.22
C LEU A 275 -8.38 -24.68 -12.06
N GLY A 276 -8.70 -25.21 -10.87
CA GLY A 276 -7.80 -25.24 -9.71
C GLY A 276 -7.58 -23.88 -9.04
N ILE A 277 -8.50 -22.92 -9.23
CA ILE A 277 -8.38 -21.55 -8.70
C ILE A 277 -9.37 -21.23 -7.56
N LEU A 278 -9.96 -22.25 -6.94
CA LEU A 278 -10.87 -22.09 -5.80
C LEU A 278 -10.21 -21.29 -4.67
N GLY A 279 -10.91 -20.28 -4.14
CA GLY A 279 -10.42 -19.45 -3.04
C GLY A 279 -9.38 -18.40 -3.45
N ASN A 280 -8.99 -18.33 -4.73
CA ASN A 280 -8.00 -17.36 -5.21
C ASN A 280 -8.60 -15.94 -5.27
N ILE A 281 -7.78 -14.95 -4.88
CA ILE A 281 -8.04 -13.53 -5.06
C ILE A 281 -6.88 -12.93 -5.84
N ASN A 282 -7.12 -12.62 -7.11
CA ASN A 282 -6.20 -11.88 -7.96
C ASN A 282 -6.28 -10.37 -7.68
N ILE A 283 -5.11 -9.76 -7.48
CA ILE A 283 -4.93 -8.32 -7.21
C ILE A 283 -5.38 -7.41 -8.35
N ASP A 284 -5.12 -7.79 -9.60
CA ASP A 284 -5.52 -7.03 -10.79
C ASP A 284 -7.04 -6.98 -10.88
N ARG A 285 -7.72 -8.08 -10.53
CA ARG A 285 -9.19 -8.09 -10.47
C ARG A 285 -9.70 -7.15 -9.37
N ILE A 286 -9.04 -7.08 -8.21
CA ILE A 286 -9.42 -6.08 -7.18
C ILE A 286 -9.25 -4.65 -7.72
N GLU A 287 -8.16 -4.36 -8.44
CA GLU A 287 -7.98 -3.05 -9.06
C GLU A 287 -9.05 -2.74 -10.11
N ASP A 288 -9.46 -3.71 -10.92
CA ASP A 288 -10.52 -3.51 -11.91
C ASP A 288 -11.88 -3.23 -11.25
N ILE A 289 -12.19 -3.89 -10.13
CA ILE A 289 -13.41 -3.60 -9.36
C ILE A 289 -13.34 -2.21 -8.72
N LYS A 290 -12.18 -1.80 -8.20
CA LYS A 290 -11.97 -0.43 -7.68
C LYS A 290 -12.17 0.62 -8.78
N LYS A 291 -11.55 0.42 -9.95
CA LYS A 291 -11.72 1.31 -11.12
C LYS A 291 -13.19 1.39 -11.51
N PHE A 292 -13.91 0.27 -11.53
CA PHE A 292 -15.35 0.27 -11.78
C PHE A 292 -16.10 1.17 -10.80
N TYR A 293 -15.90 1.02 -9.49
CA TYR A 293 -16.58 1.86 -8.49
C TYR A 293 -16.19 3.33 -8.57
N THR A 294 -14.93 3.65 -8.88
CA THR A 294 -14.48 5.04 -9.06
C THR A 294 -15.05 5.68 -10.33
N TYR A 295 -14.95 5.02 -11.49
CA TYR A 295 -15.38 5.60 -12.77
C TYR A 295 -16.89 5.64 -12.95
N SER A 296 -17.64 4.77 -12.25
CA SER A 296 -19.10 4.82 -12.21
C SER A 296 -19.65 5.91 -11.29
N GLY A 297 -18.80 6.60 -10.52
CA GLY A 297 -19.23 7.60 -9.53
C GLY A 297 -19.95 7.01 -8.32
N ILE A 298 -19.89 5.69 -8.12
CA ILE A 298 -20.49 4.99 -6.98
C ILE A 298 -19.65 5.20 -5.73
N ASN A 299 -18.32 5.15 -5.87
CA ASN A 299 -17.43 5.52 -4.78
C ASN A 299 -17.53 7.02 -4.52
N LYS A 300 -18.17 7.37 -3.40
CA LYS A 300 -18.32 8.76 -2.92
C LYS A 300 -17.21 9.18 -1.96
N SER A 301 -16.33 8.26 -1.57
CA SER A 301 -15.22 8.54 -0.66
C SER A 301 -14.07 9.24 -1.39
N ILE A 302 -13.41 10.16 -0.69
CA ILE A 302 -12.18 10.81 -1.14
C ILE A 302 -10.96 9.90 -0.89
N ASN A 303 -11.11 8.90 -0.03
CA ASN A 303 -10.02 8.04 0.40
C ASN A 303 -9.58 7.08 -0.71
N THR A 304 -8.31 6.68 -0.65
CA THR A 304 -7.76 5.63 -1.50
C THR A 304 -7.02 4.63 -0.64
N PHE A 305 -6.97 3.38 -1.08
CA PHE A 305 -6.23 2.34 -0.37
C PHE A 305 -5.42 1.48 -1.36
N ASN A 306 -4.31 0.93 -0.86
CA ASN A 306 -3.49 -0.03 -1.59
C ASN A 306 -4.23 -1.37 -1.64
N SER A 307 -4.44 -1.96 -2.82
CA SER A 307 -5.19 -3.21 -2.93
C SER A 307 -4.54 -4.39 -2.21
N ASN A 308 -3.23 -4.39 -1.99
CA ASN A 308 -2.60 -5.42 -1.17
C ASN A 308 -3.03 -5.34 0.30
N SER A 309 -3.50 -4.17 0.77
CA SER A 309 -3.98 -3.99 2.16
C SER A 309 -5.38 -4.54 2.41
N ILE A 310 -6.11 -4.96 1.36
CA ILE A 310 -7.41 -5.61 1.51
C ILE A 310 -7.30 -7.12 1.38
N ILE A 311 -6.14 -7.70 1.06
CA ILE A 311 -5.97 -9.15 0.86
C ILE A 311 -5.10 -9.72 1.99
N PHE A 312 -5.56 -10.81 2.60
CA PHE A 312 -4.81 -11.53 3.62
C PHE A 312 -3.58 -12.22 3.03
N ASN A 313 -2.43 -12.05 3.66
CA ASN A 313 -1.19 -12.72 3.26
C ASN A 313 -1.21 -14.19 3.71
N LYS A 314 -1.21 -15.13 2.76
CA LYS A 314 -1.24 -16.58 3.03
C LYS A 314 0.16 -17.22 3.19
N GLU A 315 1.22 -16.44 3.44
CA GLU A 315 2.59 -16.97 3.61
C GLU A 315 2.86 -17.57 5.00
N TYR A 316 1.94 -17.46 5.97
CA TYR A 316 2.17 -18.02 7.30
C TYR A 316 2.27 -19.56 7.28
N LEU A 317 3.10 -20.11 8.18
CA LEU A 317 3.28 -21.55 8.35
C LEU A 317 2.10 -22.12 9.13
N ILE A 318 1.35 -23.04 8.52
CA ILE A 318 0.25 -23.73 9.20
C ILE A 318 0.67 -25.16 9.53
N LEU A 319 0.48 -25.52 10.80
CA LEU A 319 0.58 -26.88 11.28
C LEU A 319 -0.82 -27.39 11.59
N ASN A 320 -1.11 -28.64 11.22
CA ASN A 320 -2.34 -29.29 11.66
C ASN A 320 -2.28 -29.63 13.16
N GLY A 321 -3.43 -29.99 13.76
CA GLY A 321 -3.51 -30.30 15.18
C GLY A 321 -2.51 -31.37 15.64
N SER A 322 -2.33 -32.44 14.85
CA SER A 322 -1.38 -33.51 15.15
C SER A 322 0.09 -33.03 15.15
N GLN A 323 0.46 -32.17 14.21
CA GLN A 323 1.81 -31.59 14.11
C GLN A 323 2.08 -30.61 15.25
N LYS A 324 1.10 -29.76 15.60
CA LYS A 324 1.21 -28.83 16.72
C LYS A 324 1.38 -29.59 18.04
N ASP A 325 0.52 -30.58 18.28
CA ASP A 325 0.62 -31.48 19.43
C ASP A 325 2.00 -32.14 19.55
N TYR A 326 2.54 -32.60 18.42
CA TYR A 326 3.86 -33.22 18.38
C TYR A 326 4.97 -32.22 18.74
N LEU A 327 4.92 -30.99 18.22
CA LEU A 327 5.89 -29.94 18.59
C LEU A 327 5.79 -29.57 20.06
N ASP A 328 4.59 -29.49 20.62
CA ASP A 328 4.37 -29.10 22.01
C ASP A 328 4.90 -30.16 22.98
N LYS A 329 4.69 -31.45 22.67
CA LYS A 329 5.09 -32.59 23.50
C LYS A 329 6.59 -32.93 23.44
N ASN A 330 7.32 -32.46 22.43
CA ASN A 330 8.71 -32.86 22.19
C ASN A 330 9.70 -31.70 22.32
N GLN A 331 10.96 -32.06 22.59
CA GLN A 331 12.12 -31.17 22.53
C GLN A 331 13.05 -31.60 21.40
N PHE A 332 13.75 -30.63 20.80
CA PHE A 332 14.58 -30.86 19.61
C PHE A 332 16.01 -30.38 19.89
N THR A 333 16.99 -31.22 19.58
CA THR A 333 18.40 -30.95 19.86
C THR A 333 19.26 -31.19 18.63
N LEU A 334 20.00 -30.16 18.22
CA LEU A 334 21.07 -30.28 17.21
C LEU A 334 22.36 -30.76 17.89
N LEU A 335 22.96 -31.80 17.34
CA LEU A 335 24.26 -32.32 17.76
C LEU A 335 25.39 -31.59 17.03
N LEU A 336 26.29 -30.96 17.77
CA LEU A 336 27.39 -30.15 17.26
C LEU A 336 28.74 -30.85 17.40
N LYS A 337 29.66 -30.57 16.46
CA LYS A 337 31.04 -31.09 16.48
C LYS A 337 32.02 -29.93 16.57
N ASP A 338 32.87 -29.92 17.59
CA ASP A 338 33.89 -28.89 17.78
C ASP A 338 35.13 -29.20 16.92
N SER A 339 35.12 -28.76 15.65
CA SER A 339 36.31 -28.71 14.75
C SER A 339 35.96 -28.54 13.25
N ASN A 340 34.74 -28.13 12.89
CA ASN A 340 34.32 -28.07 11.49
C ASN A 340 33.94 -26.66 11.01
N PRO A 341 34.83 -25.65 11.10
CA PRO A 341 34.54 -24.33 10.56
C PRO A 341 34.39 -24.39 9.03
N PRO A 342 33.45 -23.65 8.42
CA PRO A 342 32.46 -22.74 9.03
C PRO A 342 31.09 -23.36 9.36
N PHE A 343 30.96 -24.68 9.39
CA PHE A 343 29.68 -25.39 9.64
C PHE A 343 29.27 -25.39 11.12
N SER A 344 30.13 -25.90 12.00
CA SER A 344 30.01 -25.81 13.44
C SER A 344 31.39 -25.84 14.10
N PHE A 345 31.68 -24.83 14.91
CA PHE A 345 32.98 -24.66 15.59
C PHE A 345 32.84 -23.77 16.82
N LYS A 346 33.72 -23.92 17.82
CA LYS A 346 33.77 -22.99 18.94
C LYS A 346 34.57 -21.73 18.61
N SER A 347 33.98 -20.57 18.86
CA SER A 347 34.64 -19.28 18.97
C SER A 347 34.69 -18.91 20.45
N THR A 348 35.89 -18.84 21.03
CA THR A 348 36.17 -18.64 22.48
C THR A 348 35.50 -19.68 23.40
N THR A 349 34.20 -19.58 23.63
CA THR A 349 33.39 -20.49 24.47
C THR A 349 32.02 -20.83 23.88
N GLU A 350 31.62 -20.18 22.78
CA GLU A 350 30.32 -20.38 22.15
C GLU A 350 30.45 -21.06 20.78
N PHE A 351 29.51 -21.93 20.47
CA PHE A 351 29.41 -22.54 19.15
C PHE A 351 28.88 -21.54 18.12
N LYS A 352 29.50 -21.51 16.94
CA LYS A 352 29.10 -20.72 15.77
C LYS A 352 29.20 -21.54 14.50
N GLY A 353 28.49 -21.12 13.45
CA GLY A 353 28.50 -21.76 12.14
C GLY A 353 27.12 -21.92 11.50
N PHE A 354 27.11 -22.27 10.22
CA PHE A 354 25.88 -22.39 9.42
C PHE A 354 24.85 -23.36 10.01
N GLU A 355 25.30 -24.46 10.62
CA GLU A 355 24.41 -25.48 11.18
C GLU A 355 23.54 -24.89 12.30
N ILE A 356 24.12 -24.00 13.11
CA ILE A 356 23.46 -23.36 14.25
C ILE A 356 22.52 -22.27 13.77
N ASP A 357 22.95 -21.45 12.82
CA ASP A 357 22.10 -20.38 12.28
C ASP A 357 20.91 -20.95 11.49
N PHE A 358 21.10 -22.03 10.73
CA PHE A 358 19.97 -22.74 10.11
C PHE A 358 19.04 -23.35 11.15
N TRP A 359 19.59 -23.88 12.25
CA TRP A 359 18.79 -24.45 13.34
C TRP A 359 17.96 -23.39 14.08
N HIS A 360 18.53 -22.20 14.32
CA HIS A 360 17.81 -21.05 14.86
C HIS A 360 16.74 -20.55 13.90
N LEU A 361 17.04 -20.45 12.60
CA LEU A 361 16.05 -20.07 11.60
C LEU A 361 14.83 -21.02 11.61
N LEU A 362 15.06 -22.34 11.73
CA LEU A 362 13.98 -23.32 11.82
C LEU A 362 13.19 -23.20 13.14
N SER A 363 13.89 -22.98 14.26
CA SER A 363 13.30 -22.71 15.58
C SER A 363 12.36 -21.49 15.54
N ASP A 364 12.81 -20.40 14.93
CA ASP A 364 12.05 -19.15 14.82
C ASP A 364 10.81 -19.32 13.94
N LYS A 365 10.94 -19.99 12.77
CA LYS A 365 9.80 -20.26 11.88
C LYS A 365 8.73 -21.13 12.52
N LEU A 366 9.13 -22.01 13.46
CA LEU A 366 8.22 -22.86 14.21
C LEU A 366 7.74 -22.24 15.52
N SER A 367 8.27 -21.07 15.90
CA SER A 367 8.01 -20.43 17.20
C SER A 367 8.21 -21.38 18.38
N LYS A 368 9.17 -22.30 18.25
CA LYS A 368 9.47 -23.36 19.24
C LYS A 368 10.97 -23.33 19.53
N PRO A 369 11.40 -23.15 20.79
CA PRO A 369 12.82 -23.12 21.12
C PRO A 369 13.47 -24.49 20.87
N PHE A 370 14.58 -24.47 20.14
CA PHE A 370 15.42 -25.65 19.91
C PHE A 370 16.73 -25.58 20.71
N ASN A 371 17.23 -26.75 21.10
CA ASN A 371 18.45 -26.91 21.87
C ASN A 371 19.64 -27.28 20.98
N THR A 372 20.84 -27.11 21.50
CA THR A 372 22.10 -27.58 20.91
C THR A 372 22.89 -28.38 21.94
N GLU A 373 23.61 -29.42 21.51
CA GLU A 373 24.41 -30.27 22.38
C GLU A 373 25.74 -30.66 21.71
N GLU A 374 26.84 -30.54 22.43
CA GLU A 374 28.17 -30.90 21.93
C GLU A 374 28.42 -32.41 22.01
N VAL A 375 29.03 -32.96 20.95
CA VAL A 375 29.47 -34.36 20.91
C VAL A 375 30.98 -34.47 21.20
N LEU A 376 31.34 -34.92 22.41
CA LEU A 376 32.73 -35.13 22.83
C LEU A 376 33.20 -36.59 22.58
N ASN A 377 34.24 -36.78 21.76
CA ASN A 377 35.02 -38.03 21.62
C ASN A 377 34.22 -39.35 21.62
N GLY A 378 33.08 -39.40 20.96
CA GLY A 378 32.27 -40.62 20.80
C GLY A 378 31.58 -41.14 22.07
N ASN A 379 31.83 -40.57 23.25
CA ASN A 379 31.17 -40.91 24.50
C ASN A 379 30.13 -39.85 24.83
N ILE A 380 28.86 -40.19 24.62
CA ILE A 380 27.77 -39.24 24.77
C ILE A 380 27.17 -39.34 26.17
N SER A 381 27.48 -38.38 27.05
CA SER A 381 26.65 -38.11 28.23
C SER A 381 25.53 -37.17 27.80
N TYR A 382 24.38 -37.73 27.41
CA TYR A 382 23.26 -36.92 26.93
C TYR A 382 22.70 -36.03 28.03
N VAL A 383 22.89 -34.71 27.92
CA VAL A 383 22.26 -33.70 28.80
C VAL A 383 20.76 -33.67 28.55
N PHE A 384 20.34 -33.84 27.29
CA PHE A 384 18.94 -34.01 26.89
C PHE A 384 18.68 -35.45 26.46
N SER A 385 18.48 -36.35 27.42
CA SER A 385 18.24 -37.77 27.14
C SER A 385 16.92 -38.03 26.39
N ASN A 386 15.88 -37.21 26.63
CA ASN A 386 14.53 -37.33 26.05
C ASN A 386 14.21 -36.26 24.98
N SER A 387 15.14 -35.98 24.07
CA SER A 387 14.92 -35.09 22.92
C SER A 387 15.08 -35.80 21.57
N VAL A 388 14.40 -35.28 20.55
CA VAL A 388 14.63 -35.65 19.15
C VAL A 388 15.98 -35.07 18.74
N LYS A 389 16.89 -35.95 18.32
CA LYS A 389 18.29 -35.59 17.99
C LYS A 389 18.50 -35.55 16.49
N VAL A 390 19.16 -34.49 16.03
CA VAL A 390 19.42 -34.26 14.62
C VAL A 390 20.89 -33.95 14.35
N ASN A 391 21.35 -34.25 13.14
CA ASN A 391 22.67 -33.86 12.63
C ASN A 391 22.51 -33.16 11.28
N PHE A 392 23.39 -32.23 10.93
CA PHE A 392 23.54 -31.81 9.55
C PHE A 392 24.43 -32.79 8.77
N VAL A 393 24.06 -33.05 7.52
CA VAL A 393 24.81 -33.90 6.59
C VAL A 393 24.91 -33.19 5.25
N TYR A 394 26.12 -33.13 4.71
CA TYR A 394 26.41 -32.51 3.43
C TYR A 394 26.73 -33.60 2.41
N SER A 395 25.97 -33.66 1.32
CA SER A 395 26.19 -34.64 0.27
C SER A 395 25.77 -34.11 -1.09
N TYR A 396 26.47 -34.54 -2.14
CA TYR A 396 26.13 -34.17 -3.52
C TYR A 396 24.91 -34.95 -4.04
N ASP A 397 24.66 -36.15 -3.51
CA ASP A 397 23.48 -36.98 -3.79
C ASP A 397 22.58 -37.08 -2.54
N TYR A 398 21.33 -37.54 -2.71
CA TYR A 398 20.44 -37.76 -1.58
C TYR A 398 20.99 -38.88 -0.67
N PRO A 399 21.24 -38.62 0.63
CA PRO A 399 21.85 -39.62 1.50
C PRO A 399 20.93 -40.84 1.72
N ASN A 400 21.51 -42.03 1.77
CA ASN A 400 20.77 -43.27 1.99
C ASN A 400 21.50 -44.17 2.99
N LYS A 401 21.04 -44.15 4.26
CA LYS A 401 21.48 -45.08 5.32
C LYS A 401 20.26 -45.80 5.88
N LYS A 402 20.40 -47.11 6.11
CA LYS A 402 19.30 -48.06 6.42
C LYS A 402 18.37 -47.64 7.58
N ASP A 403 18.88 -46.89 8.56
CA ASP A 403 18.13 -46.52 9.79
C ASP A 403 17.94 -45.00 9.96
N LYS A 404 18.19 -44.23 8.91
CA LYS A 404 18.15 -42.76 8.94
C LYS A 404 17.17 -42.21 7.91
N ILE A 405 16.61 -41.05 8.21
CA ILE A 405 15.81 -40.26 7.28
C ILE A 405 16.40 -38.87 7.15
N TYR A 406 16.22 -38.27 5.98
CA TYR A 406 16.77 -36.97 5.65
C TYR A 406 15.66 -36.03 5.20
N THR A 407 15.77 -34.77 5.59
CA THR A 407 14.88 -33.71 5.09
C THR A 407 15.09 -33.46 3.60
N LYS A 408 14.29 -32.57 3.02
CA LYS A 408 14.65 -31.83 1.82
C LYS A 408 15.93 -31.01 2.07
N PRO A 409 16.71 -30.71 1.01
CA PRO A 409 17.92 -29.94 1.17
C PRO A 409 17.59 -28.50 1.58
N ILE A 410 18.29 -27.99 2.60
CA ILE A 410 18.11 -26.62 3.11
C ILE A 410 18.86 -25.64 2.21
N ALA A 411 20.12 -25.95 1.88
CA ALA A 411 20.99 -25.09 1.11
C ALA A 411 21.80 -25.91 0.09
N LYS A 412 22.23 -25.22 -0.97
CA LYS A 412 23.15 -25.74 -1.98
C LYS A 412 24.47 -24.99 -1.86
N ILE A 413 25.54 -25.72 -1.59
CA ILE A 413 26.88 -25.17 -1.34
C ILE A 413 27.76 -25.49 -2.55
N PRO A 414 28.26 -24.48 -3.27
CA PRO A 414 29.12 -24.69 -4.43
C PRO A 414 30.45 -25.34 -4.05
N LEU A 415 30.86 -26.30 -4.87
CA LEU A 415 32.24 -26.78 -4.90
C LEU A 415 33.05 -25.90 -5.84
N VAL A 416 34.26 -25.57 -5.41
CA VAL A 416 35.17 -24.71 -6.17
C VAL A 416 36.55 -25.32 -6.19
N ILE A 417 37.38 -24.89 -7.14
CA ILE A 417 38.78 -25.26 -7.23
C ILE A 417 39.67 -24.10 -6.80
N ALA A 418 40.50 -24.31 -5.79
CA ALA A 418 41.55 -23.39 -5.38
C ALA A 418 42.85 -23.69 -6.13
N THR A 419 43.54 -22.65 -6.57
CA THR A 419 44.86 -22.74 -7.24
C THR A 419 45.81 -21.71 -6.66
N LYS A 420 47.08 -21.76 -7.06
CA LYS A 420 47.98 -20.63 -6.86
C LYS A 420 47.53 -19.40 -7.66
N VAL A 421 47.88 -18.21 -7.18
CA VAL A 421 47.48 -16.93 -7.78
C VAL A 421 47.99 -16.72 -9.21
N ASP A 422 49.12 -17.35 -9.56
CA ASP A 422 49.76 -17.32 -10.88
C ASP A 422 49.02 -18.13 -11.96
N LYS A 423 48.04 -18.96 -11.58
CA LYS A 423 47.28 -19.79 -12.53
C LYS A 423 46.15 -19.01 -13.19
N ASN A 424 45.94 -19.28 -14.48
CA ASN A 424 44.82 -18.71 -15.24
C ASN A 424 43.48 -19.26 -14.74
N PHE A 425 42.42 -18.49 -14.98
CA PHE A 425 41.05 -18.91 -14.70
C PHE A 425 40.70 -20.17 -15.51
N ILE A 426 40.10 -21.16 -14.86
CA ILE A 426 39.71 -22.44 -15.43
C ILE A 426 38.28 -22.33 -15.93
N ASN A 427 38.11 -22.21 -17.24
CA ASN A 427 36.79 -22.19 -17.87
C ASN A 427 36.13 -23.58 -17.87
N ASP A 428 36.93 -24.64 -18.09
CA ASP A 428 36.43 -26.02 -18.17
C ASP A 428 37.52 -27.01 -17.72
N LEU A 429 37.21 -27.78 -16.68
CA LEU A 429 38.11 -28.82 -16.17
C LEU A 429 38.33 -29.96 -17.17
N SER A 430 37.39 -30.22 -18.09
CA SER A 430 37.49 -31.34 -19.04
C SER A 430 38.69 -31.23 -19.99
N THR A 431 39.21 -30.01 -20.15
CA THR A 431 40.38 -29.69 -20.99
C THR A 431 41.71 -30.19 -20.41
N PHE A 432 41.77 -30.52 -19.12
CA PHE A 432 42.99 -31.01 -18.49
C PHE A 432 43.22 -32.50 -18.77
N GLU A 433 44.46 -32.85 -19.10
CA GLU A 433 44.90 -34.23 -19.28
C GLU A 433 46.03 -34.56 -18.31
N LYS A 434 45.92 -35.71 -17.62
CA LYS A 434 46.91 -36.23 -16.65
C LYS A 434 47.35 -35.23 -15.59
N THR A 435 46.48 -34.27 -15.29
CA THR A 435 46.75 -33.21 -14.32
C THR A 435 46.33 -33.70 -12.94
N LYS A 436 47.18 -33.48 -11.93
CA LYS A 436 46.90 -33.84 -10.54
C LYS A 436 46.04 -32.78 -9.88
N ILE A 437 44.85 -33.15 -9.42
CA ILE A 437 43.94 -32.26 -8.68
C ILE A 437 43.66 -32.88 -7.31
N GLY A 438 43.92 -32.12 -6.25
CA GLY A 438 43.61 -32.53 -4.89
C GLY A 438 42.11 -32.45 -4.61
N ILE A 439 41.59 -33.32 -3.76
CA ILE A 439 40.21 -33.28 -3.26
C ILE A 439 40.20 -33.59 -1.77
N LEU A 440 39.30 -32.97 -1.01
CA LEU A 440 39.12 -33.30 0.40
C LEU A 440 38.46 -34.69 0.52
N SER A 441 39.13 -35.62 1.20
CA SER A 441 38.67 -37.01 1.38
C SER A 441 37.28 -37.12 2.02
N SER A 442 36.98 -36.26 2.99
CA SER A 442 35.69 -36.27 3.71
C SER A 442 34.47 -35.95 2.85
N LEU A 443 34.67 -35.37 1.64
CA LEU A 443 33.59 -35.12 0.69
C LEU A 443 33.07 -36.42 0.05
N ASN A 444 33.87 -37.49 0.01
CA ASN A 444 33.54 -38.77 -0.63
C ASN A 444 33.12 -38.61 -2.12
N MET A 445 33.74 -37.68 -2.86
CA MET A 445 33.33 -37.34 -4.24
C MET A 445 34.26 -37.84 -5.33
N LYS A 446 35.32 -38.56 -4.99
CA LYS A 446 36.34 -39.02 -5.96
C LYS A 446 35.73 -39.78 -7.13
N GLY A 447 34.85 -40.74 -6.85
CA GLY A 447 34.18 -41.54 -7.88
C GLY A 447 33.34 -40.69 -8.83
N LYS A 448 32.59 -39.72 -8.29
CA LYS A 448 31.78 -38.78 -9.08
C LYS A 448 32.65 -37.88 -9.95
N LEU A 449 33.71 -37.31 -9.38
CA LEU A 449 34.64 -36.46 -10.12
C LEU A 449 35.39 -37.23 -11.21
N LEU A 450 35.79 -38.47 -10.97
CA LEU A 450 36.38 -39.36 -11.98
C LEU A 450 35.40 -39.69 -13.11
N SER A 451 34.11 -39.85 -12.80
CA SER A 451 33.09 -40.09 -13.84
C SER A 451 32.88 -38.88 -14.77
N LEU A 452 33.04 -37.66 -14.23
CA LEU A 452 32.87 -36.42 -14.99
C LEU A 452 34.15 -35.99 -15.71
N TYR A 453 35.31 -36.24 -15.09
CA TYR A 453 36.62 -35.82 -15.59
C TYR A 453 37.61 -37.00 -15.59
N PRO A 454 37.40 -38.02 -16.45
CA PRO A 454 38.18 -39.26 -16.43
C PRO A 454 39.66 -39.07 -16.80
N LYS A 455 40.02 -37.94 -17.41
CA LYS A 455 41.40 -37.61 -17.81
C LYS A 455 42.22 -36.96 -16.69
N ILE A 456 41.61 -36.63 -15.56
CA ILE A 456 42.26 -35.96 -14.41
C ILE A 456 42.65 -37.01 -13.36
N GLU A 457 43.82 -36.82 -12.74
CA GLU A 457 44.26 -37.64 -11.61
C GLU A 457 43.84 -36.97 -10.30
N PHE A 458 42.82 -37.52 -9.62
CA PHE A 458 42.34 -36.99 -8.34
C PHE A 458 43.07 -37.61 -7.15
N ILE A 459 43.67 -36.76 -6.30
CA ILE A 459 44.44 -37.15 -5.11
C ILE A 459 43.69 -36.70 -3.86
N GLU A 460 43.47 -37.61 -2.91
CA GLU A 460 42.74 -37.32 -1.68
C GLU A 460 43.65 -36.76 -0.59
N PHE A 461 43.17 -35.73 0.10
CA PHE A 461 43.82 -35.13 1.26
C PHE A 461 42.90 -35.21 2.48
N GLU A 462 43.47 -35.43 3.67
CA GLU A 462 42.73 -35.48 4.93
C GLU A 462 42.37 -34.09 5.46
N THR A 463 43.19 -33.08 5.17
CA THR A 463 43.02 -31.71 5.64
C THR A 463 43.35 -30.68 4.56
N ASP A 464 42.73 -29.50 4.65
CA ASP A 464 43.02 -28.38 3.75
C ASP A 464 44.50 -27.97 3.79
N ASP A 465 45.13 -28.01 4.97
CA ASP A 465 46.54 -27.60 5.14
C ASP A 465 47.52 -28.50 4.35
N LEU A 466 47.27 -29.82 4.33
CA LEU A 466 48.07 -30.74 3.52
C LEU A 466 47.92 -30.47 2.02
N ALA A 467 46.70 -30.19 1.56
CA ALA A 467 46.44 -29.85 0.17
C ALA A 467 47.06 -28.50 -0.23
N PHE A 468 47.00 -27.50 0.65
CA PHE A 468 47.62 -26.19 0.42
C PHE A 468 49.15 -26.27 0.32
N LYS A 469 49.79 -27.07 1.18
CA LYS A 469 51.24 -27.35 1.07
C LYS A 469 51.60 -28.02 -0.26
N ALA A 470 50.78 -28.96 -0.72
CA ALA A 470 50.96 -29.61 -2.03
C ALA A 470 50.79 -28.61 -3.20
N LEU A 471 49.83 -27.69 -3.11
CA LEU A 471 49.67 -26.60 -4.08
C LEU A 471 50.91 -25.70 -4.14
N GLN A 472 51.41 -25.24 -3.00
CA GLN A 472 52.58 -24.35 -2.94
C GLN A 472 53.84 -24.98 -3.55
N LYS A 473 54.03 -26.28 -3.32
CA LYS A 473 55.12 -27.09 -3.90
C LYS A 473 54.92 -27.45 -5.38
N ASN A 474 53.78 -27.09 -5.97
CA ASN A 474 53.35 -27.48 -7.32
C ASN A 474 53.23 -29.01 -7.51
N GLU A 475 52.94 -29.77 -6.45
CA GLU A 475 52.68 -31.23 -6.52
C GLU A 475 51.29 -31.53 -7.12
N ILE A 476 50.35 -30.60 -6.95
CA ILE A 476 49.00 -30.60 -7.55
C ILE A 476 48.73 -29.25 -8.22
N TYR A 477 47.89 -29.26 -9.25
CA TYR A 477 47.50 -28.07 -10.02
C TYR A 477 46.41 -27.24 -9.33
N GLY A 478 45.43 -27.92 -8.75
CA GLY A 478 44.30 -27.32 -8.06
C GLY A 478 43.78 -28.22 -6.94
N TYR A 479 42.96 -27.66 -6.05
CA TYR A 479 42.36 -28.37 -4.91
C TYR A 479 40.86 -28.09 -4.85
N VAL A 480 40.05 -29.14 -4.89
CA VAL A 480 38.59 -29.06 -4.85
C VAL A 480 38.08 -29.21 -3.42
N ASN A 481 37.34 -28.22 -2.97
CA ASN A 481 36.56 -28.26 -1.73
C ASN A 481 35.40 -27.24 -1.83
N ASN A 482 34.55 -27.14 -0.82
CA ASN A 482 33.45 -26.18 -0.78
C ASN A 482 33.98 -24.75 -0.56
N ILE A 483 33.29 -23.78 -1.16
CA ILE A 483 33.72 -22.38 -1.19
C ILE A 483 33.93 -21.78 0.22
N TYR A 484 33.05 -22.10 1.16
CA TYR A 484 33.09 -21.51 2.50
C TYR A 484 34.23 -22.07 3.36
N SER A 485 34.46 -23.39 3.30
CA SER A 485 35.61 -24.00 3.99
C SER A 485 36.93 -23.55 3.41
N LEU A 486 37.03 -23.45 2.07
CA LEU A 486 38.24 -22.94 1.43
C LEU A 486 38.54 -21.49 1.82
N ASN A 487 37.55 -20.60 1.78
CA ASN A 487 37.72 -19.22 2.24
C ASN A 487 38.16 -19.16 3.71
N SER A 488 37.50 -19.94 4.58
CA SER A 488 37.86 -20.00 6.00
C SER A 488 39.31 -20.48 6.21
N SER A 489 39.71 -21.57 5.56
CA SER A 489 41.03 -22.18 5.71
C SER A 489 42.16 -21.33 5.08
N ILE A 490 41.92 -20.68 3.93
CA ILE A 490 42.88 -19.77 3.29
C ILE A 490 43.12 -18.55 4.19
N ASN A 491 42.05 -17.94 4.70
CA ASN A 491 42.13 -16.75 5.55
C ASN A 491 42.77 -17.05 6.90
N LYS A 492 42.32 -18.12 7.58
CA LYS A 492 42.82 -18.51 8.91
C LYS A 492 44.33 -18.76 8.93
N ASN A 493 44.85 -19.39 7.89
CA ASN A 493 46.26 -19.76 7.80
C ASN A 493 47.09 -18.75 6.98
N ASN A 494 46.50 -17.63 6.55
CA ASN A 494 47.15 -16.52 5.86
C ASN A 494 47.88 -16.94 4.56
N TYR A 495 47.28 -17.86 3.79
CA TYR A 495 47.81 -18.32 2.50
C TYR A 495 47.57 -17.28 1.40
N LYS A 496 48.44 -16.26 1.30
CA LYS A 496 48.29 -15.13 0.36
C LYS A 496 48.53 -15.47 -1.12
N ASP A 497 49.17 -16.60 -1.39
CA ASP A 497 49.53 -17.04 -2.74
C ASP A 497 48.50 -18.00 -3.35
N LEU A 498 47.38 -18.24 -2.67
CA LEU A 498 46.28 -19.07 -3.15
C LEU A 498 45.04 -18.21 -3.47
N LYS A 499 44.25 -18.64 -4.45
CA LYS A 499 42.96 -18.04 -4.80
C LYS A 499 41.95 -19.11 -5.15
N ILE A 500 40.67 -18.82 -4.95
CA ILE A 500 39.59 -19.57 -5.58
C ILE A 500 39.59 -19.22 -7.06
N ASN A 501 39.72 -20.24 -7.91
CA ASN A 501 39.91 -20.07 -9.34
C ASN A 501 38.58 -20.15 -10.09
N SER A 502 37.82 -21.23 -9.94
CA SER A 502 36.51 -21.40 -10.59
C SER A 502 35.56 -22.29 -9.78
N SER A 503 34.26 -22.24 -10.10
CA SER A 503 33.24 -23.14 -9.55
C SER A 503 33.07 -24.38 -10.40
N LEU A 504 32.68 -25.48 -9.77
CA LEU A 504 32.26 -26.71 -10.45
C LEU A 504 30.74 -26.74 -10.61
N ASP A 505 30.25 -27.41 -11.66
CA ASP A 505 28.81 -27.68 -11.87
C ASP A 505 28.27 -28.78 -10.92
N ILE A 506 28.75 -28.79 -9.68
CA ILE A 506 28.38 -29.74 -8.64
C ILE A 506 28.27 -28.99 -7.31
N ASN A 507 27.20 -29.26 -6.59
CA ASN A 507 26.93 -28.65 -5.29
C ASN A 507 26.84 -29.72 -4.21
N LEU A 508 27.25 -29.37 -2.99
CA LEU A 508 26.90 -30.11 -1.79
C LEU A 508 25.54 -29.61 -1.29
N ASN A 509 24.60 -30.51 -1.11
CA ASN A 509 23.32 -30.19 -0.50
C ASN A 509 23.40 -30.41 1.01
N SER A 510 22.85 -29.49 1.80
CA SER A 510 22.74 -29.63 3.25
C SER A 510 21.42 -30.27 3.63
N TYR A 511 21.47 -31.38 4.37
CA TYR A 511 20.33 -32.14 4.86
C TYR A 511 20.35 -32.19 6.38
N ILE A 512 19.17 -32.29 6.99
CA ILE A 512 19.06 -32.71 8.39
C ILE A 512 18.82 -34.22 8.41
N GLU A 513 19.69 -34.95 9.10
CA GLU A 513 19.59 -36.38 9.39
C GLU A 513 18.82 -36.59 10.70
N LEU A 514 17.80 -37.44 10.66
CA LEU A 514 17.00 -37.87 11.81
C LEU A 514 16.93 -39.40 11.89
N SER A 515 16.49 -39.91 13.04
CA SER A 515 16.14 -41.33 13.19
C SER A 515 14.82 -41.64 12.48
N MET A 516 14.68 -42.86 11.94
CA MET A 516 13.44 -43.33 11.32
C MET A 516 12.19 -43.18 12.21
N LYS A 517 12.34 -43.25 13.54
CA LYS A 517 11.26 -43.08 14.50
C LYS A 517 10.70 -41.65 14.57
N ASP A 518 11.51 -40.65 14.18
CA ASP A 518 11.18 -39.22 14.29
C ASP A 518 10.63 -38.65 12.97
N ARG A 519 9.99 -39.50 12.15
CA ARG A 519 9.44 -39.15 10.83
C ARG A 519 8.49 -37.97 10.86
N GLN A 520 7.67 -37.86 11.91
CA GLN A 520 6.73 -36.75 12.06
C GLN A 520 7.47 -35.40 12.16
N PHE A 521 8.62 -35.35 12.84
CA PHE A 521 9.43 -34.14 12.89
C PHE A 521 10.07 -33.82 11.53
N LYS A 522 10.56 -34.85 10.83
CA LYS A 522 11.09 -34.70 9.47
C LYS A 522 10.06 -34.09 8.51
N ASP A 523 8.79 -34.48 8.61
CA ASP A 523 7.72 -33.93 7.77
C ASP A 523 7.37 -32.47 8.15
N ILE A 524 7.46 -32.11 9.43
CA ILE A 524 7.34 -30.71 9.88
C ILE A 524 8.51 -29.88 9.33
N LEU A 525 9.75 -30.37 9.44
CA LEU A 525 10.93 -29.68 8.91
C LEU A 525 10.83 -29.49 7.40
N ASP A 526 10.40 -30.51 6.65
CA ASP A 526 10.20 -30.39 5.19
C ASP A 526 9.18 -29.31 4.80
N LEU A 527 8.12 -29.16 5.61
CA LEU A 527 7.12 -28.11 5.41
C LEU A 527 7.75 -26.73 5.62
N VAL A 528 8.51 -26.55 6.71
CA VAL A 528 9.21 -25.28 7.00
C VAL A 528 10.25 -24.96 5.93
N ILE A 529 11.09 -25.94 5.57
CA ILE A 529 12.16 -25.78 4.58
C ILE A 529 11.58 -25.35 3.23
N SER A 530 10.41 -25.87 2.84
CA SER A 530 9.75 -25.47 1.60
C SER A 530 9.26 -24.01 1.57
N LYS A 531 9.22 -23.34 2.73
CA LYS A 531 8.79 -21.95 2.91
C LYS A 531 9.95 -20.99 3.20
N LEU A 532 11.17 -21.48 3.35
CA LEU A 532 12.34 -20.63 3.56
C LEU A 532 12.63 -19.81 2.30
N LYS A 533 12.87 -18.50 2.47
CA LYS A 533 13.23 -17.62 1.36
C LYS A 533 14.71 -17.81 1.04
N LYS A 534 15.05 -17.73 -0.25
CA LYS A 534 16.43 -17.87 -0.72
C LYS A 534 17.37 -16.86 -0.03
N ASP A 535 16.91 -15.61 0.13
CA ASP A 535 17.70 -14.55 0.76
C ASP A 535 18.02 -14.86 2.23
N GLU A 536 17.13 -15.53 2.97
CA GLU A 536 17.38 -15.94 4.35
C GLU A 536 18.55 -16.95 4.41
N ILE A 537 18.55 -17.90 3.47
CA ILE A 537 19.62 -18.91 3.35
C ILE A 537 20.94 -18.27 2.91
N ASP A 538 20.90 -17.42 1.88
CA ASP A 538 22.08 -16.77 1.32
C ASP A 538 22.72 -15.81 2.35
N ASN A 539 21.92 -15.12 3.17
CA ASN A 539 22.43 -14.26 4.25
C ASN A 539 23.22 -15.05 5.31
N ILE A 540 22.71 -16.22 5.73
CA ILE A 540 23.41 -17.12 6.65
C ILE A 540 24.71 -17.60 6.03
N LEU A 541 24.70 -18.01 4.76
CA LEU A 541 25.91 -18.52 4.11
C LEU A 541 26.97 -17.43 3.88
N ASN A 542 26.55 -16.22 3.51
CA ASN A 542 27.46 -15.12 3.19
C ASN A 542 28.14 -14.52 4.43
N SER A 543 27.50 -14.57 5.61
CA SER A 543 28.09 -14.03 6.84
C SER A 543 29.42 -14.70 7.22
N TYR A 544 29.62 -15.97 6.84
CA TYR A 544 30.87 -16.71 7.07
C TYR A 544 31.82 -16.71 5.87
N SER A 545 31.46 -16.05 4.76
CA SER A 545 32.36 -15.86 3.61
C SER A 545 33.32 -14.67 3.78
N GLN A 546 33.02 -13.71 4.68
CA GLN A 546 33.70 -12.42 4.83
C GLN A 546 34.67 -12.32 6.03
N ILE A 547 35.00 -13.43 6.71
CA ILE A 547 35.72 -13.39 7.99
C ILE A 547 37.22 -13.00 7.81
N TYR A 548 37.46 -11.71 8.11
CA TYR A 548 38.66 -10.91 8.47
C TYR A 548 39.86 -10.80 7.50
N PHE A 549 39.87 -9.70 6.72
CA PHE A 549 41.07 -8.86 6.65
C PHE A 549 41.15 -8.04 7.94
N ASN A 550 41.98 -8.46 8.89
CA ASN A 550 42.56 -7.50 9.84
C ASN A 550 43.62 -6.69 9.10
N GLU A 551 43.20 -5.82 8.17
CA GLU A 551 44.00 -4.63 7.95
C GLU A 551 43.72 -3.72 9.14
N ASN A 552 44.70 -3.60 10.03
CA ASN A 552 44.76 -2.44 10.90
C ASN A 552 44.74 -1.20 10.00
N LEU A 553 43.55 -0.63 9.76
CA LEU A 553 43.40 0.61 9.03
C LEU A 553 44.30 1.62 9.72
N ASN A 554 45.32 2.08 9.01
CA ASN A 554 46.21 3.10 9.51
C ASN A 554 45.44 4.43 9.52
N TYR A 555 44.70 4.69 10.60
CA TYR A 555 43.83 5.87 10.78
C TYR A 555 44.57 7.18 10.49
N GLN A 556 45.89 7.20 10.61
CA GLN A 556 46.73 8.36 10.26
C GLN A 556 46.70 8.69 8.75
N GLN A 557 46.60 7.70 7.86
CA GLN A 557 46.50 7.95 6.42
C GLN A 557 45.10 8.44 6.02
N PHE A 558 44.07 7.88 6.66
CA PHE A 558 42.68 8.31 6.44
C PHE A 558 42.45 9.77 6.86
N LEU A 559 42.97 10.17 8.03
CA LEU A 559 42.84 11.54 8.54
C LEU A 559 43.52 12.59 7.64
N LYS A 560 44.61 12.23 6.93
CA LYS A 560 45.29 13.15 5.99
C LYS A 560 44.42 13.56 4.80
N ILE A 561 43.44 12.74 4.42
CA ILE A 561 42.54 13.01 3.29
C ILE A 561 41.25 13.68 3.79
N VAL A 562 40.72 13.20 4.92
CA VAL A 562 39.41 13.65 5.42
C VAL A 562 39.47 15.07 5.97
N ILE A 563 40.54 15.46 6.68
CA ILE A 563 40.65 16.80 7.27
C ILE A 563 40.63 17.91 6.20
N PRO A 564 41.44 17.85 5.12
CA PRO A 564 41.37 18.84 4.04
C PRO A 564 39.99 18.89 3.37
N LEU A 565 39.36 17.73 3.16
CA LEU A 565 38.03 17.65 2.54
C LEU A 565 36.97 18.34 3.41
N LEU A 566 37.00 18.13 4.73
CA LEU A 566 36.10 18.80 5.67
C LEU A 566 36.32 20.31 5.70
N ILE A 567 37.56 20.77 5.59
CA ILE A 567 37.88 22.21 5.51
C ILE A 567 37.32 22.82 4.22
N ILE A 568 37.44 22.13 3.08
CA ILE A 568 36.88 22.58 1.81
C ILE A 568 35.35 22.65 1.88
N ILE A 569 34.70 21.63 2.43
CA ILE A 569 33.25 21.60 2.61
C ILE A 569 32.79 22.74 3.53
N ALA A 570 33.47 22.95 4.66
CA ALA A 570 33.16 24.05 5.57
C ALA A 570 33.32 25.43 4.89
N LEU A 571 34.35 25.61 4.07
CA LEU A 571 34.56 26.83 3.29
C LEU A 571 33.43 27.05 2.27
N ILE A 572 33.04 26.02 1.54
CA ILE A 572 31.92 26.09 0.57
C ILE A 572 30.61 26.46 1.29
N LEU A 573 30.31 25.81 2.42
CA LEU A 573 29.12 26.11 3.22
C LEU A 573 29.13 27.55 3.75
N TYR A 574 30.28 28.04 4.21
CA TYR A 574 30.45 29.42 4.65
C TYR A 574 30.24 30.43 3.51
N LEU A 575 30.82 30.18 2.33
CA LEU A 575 30.65 31.03 1.16
C LEU A 575 29.18 31.07 0.70
N ASN A 576 28.50 29.92 0.69
CA ASN A 576 27.08 29.83 0.35
C ASN A 576 26.20 30.60 1.35
N TYR A 577 26.48 30.48 2.65
CA TYR A 577 25.78 31.24 3.68
C TYR A 577 25.95 32.76 3.50
N LYS A 578 27.19 33.21 3.24
CA LYS A 578 27.49 34.62 2.99
C LYS A 578 26.76 35.14 1.75
N LEU A 579 26.77 34.38 0.66
CA LEU A 579 26.10 34.73 -0.59
C LEU A 579 24.58 34.86 -0.41
N TYR A 580 23.97 33.92 0.31
CA TYR A 580 22.54 33.94 0.61
C TYR A 580 22.14 35.21 1.37
N LYS A 581 22.92 35.59 2.39
CA LYS A 581 22.68 36.81 3.17
C LYS A 581 22.74 38.07 2.31
N GLU A 582 23.70 38.13 1.39
CA GLU A 582 23.86 39.29 0.50
C GLU A 582 22.72 39.41 -0.52
N ILE A 583 22.28 38.29 -1.13
CA ILE A 583 21.14 38.26 -2.04
C ILE A 583 19.87 38.76 -1.34
N LYS A 584 19.63 38.28 -0.11
CA LYS A 584 18.45 38.70 0.67
C LYS A 584 18.45 40.21 0.95
N LEU A 585 19.61 40.77 1.31
CA LEU A 585 19.77 42.20 1.53
C LEU A 585 19.50 43.01 0.26
N ARG A 586 20.10 42.62 -0.87
CA ARG A 586 19.92 43.30 -2.16
C ARG A 586 18.45 43.34 -2.60
N LYS A 587 17.72 42.22 -2.44
CA LYS A 587 16.29 42.15 -2.76
C LYS A 587 15.44 43.07 -1.88
N GLY A 588 15.78 43.18 -0.59
CA GLY A 588 15.11 44.11 0.33
C GLY A 588 15.27 45.57 -0.11
N ILE A 589 16.52 45.98 -0.36
CA ILE A 589 16.87 47.33 -0.81
C ILE A 589 16.19 47.64 -2.16
N GLN A 590 16.19 46.69 -3.10
CA GLN A 590 15.55 46.88 -4.40
C GLN A 590 14.04 47.13 -4.29
N LYS A 591 13.36 46.43 -3.37
CA LYS A 591 11.93 46.64 -3.11
C LYS A 591 11.67 48.03 -2.53
N GLU A 592 12.49 48.46 -1.57
CA GLU A 592 12.39 49.78 -0.96
C GLU A 592 12.66 50.91 -1.96
N LEU A 593 13.68 50.77 -2.80
CA LEU A 593 13.97 51.71 -3.90
C LEU A 593 12.81 51.79 -4.89
N LEU A 594 12.16 50.67 -5.21
CA LEU A 594 11.01 50.66 -6.10
C LEU A 594 9.83 51.42 -5.48
N THR A 595 9.52 51.19 -4.20
CA THR A 595 8.46 51.92 -3.50
C THR A 595 8.72 53.43 -3.46
N LEU A 596 9.95 53.86 -3.14
CA LEU A 596 10.33 55.28 -3.18
C LEU A 596 10.26 55.86 -4.60
N ALA A 597 10.55 55.06 -5.62
CA ALA A 597 10.48 55.48 -7.01
C ALA A 597 9.04 55.59 -7.54
N THR A 598 8.09 54.81 -7.01
CA THR A 598 6.72 54.73 -7.55
C THR A 598 5.65 55.41 -6.71
N ASN A 599 5.87 55.60 -5.41
CA ASN A 599 4.86 56.12 -4.49
C ASN A 599 5.22 57.52 -3.97
N ASP A 600 4.21 58.29 -3.60
CA ASP A 600 4.35 59.56 -2.88
C ASP A 600 4.74 59.29 -1.43
N THR A 601 5.78 59.96 -0.93
CA THR A 601 6.35 59.69 0.39
C THR A 601 5.44 60.06 1.55
N LEU A 602 4.47 60.96 1.33
CA LEU A 602 3.53 61.39 2.36
C LEU A 602 2.28 60.51 2.39
N THR A 603 1.64 60.32 1.22
CA THR A 603 0.32 59.68 1.11
C THR A 603 0.38 58.19 0.77
N ASN A 604 1.55 57.68 0.37
CA ASN A 604 1.84 56.29 0.00
C ASN A 604 0.99 55.73 -1.17
N ILE A 605 0.26 56.58 -1.88
CA ILE A 605 -0.34 56.27 -3.20
C ILE A 605 0.70 56.50 -4.31
N PHE A 606 0.36 56.28 -5.58
CA PHE A 606 1.33 56.50 -6.66
C PHE A 606 1.79 57.96 -6.70
N ASN A 607 3.08 58.19 -7.00
CA ASN A 607 3.56 59.53 -7.29
C ASN A 607 3.18 59.92 -8.73
N ARG A 608 3.32 61.21 -9.03
CA ARG A 608 3.06 61.79 -10.36
C ARG A 608 3.63 60.96 -11.50
N ARG A 609 4.93 60.63 -11.43
CA ARG A 609 5.61 59.87 -12.50
C ARG A 609 4.94 58.51 -12.73
N LYS A 610 4.57 57.80 -11.67
CA LYS A 610 3.96 56.47 -11.80
C LYS A 610 2.53 56.54 -12.32
N ILE A 611 1.73 57.49 -11.86
CA ILE A 611 0.35 57.63 -12.34
C ILE A 611 0.31 58.12 -13.81
N GLU A 612 1.25 58.96 -14.23
CA GLU A 612 1.45 59.35 -15.64
C GLU A 612 1.74 58.12 -16.51
N GLU A 613 2.72 57.29 -16.12
CA GLU A 613 3.08 56.05 -16.82
C GLU A 613 1.87 55.11 -16.98
N ILE A 614 1.04 54.98 -15.93
CA ILE A 614 -0.17 54.17 -15.96
C ILE A 614 -1.19 54.76 -16.93
N CYS A 615 -1.44 56.07 -16.90
CA CYS A 615 -2.36 56.71 -17.84
C CYS A 615 -1.90 56.54 -19.30
N GLU A 616 -0.61 56.66 -19.60
CA GLU A 616 -0.10 56.39 -20.95
C GLU A 616 -0.37 54.95 -21.40
N HIS A 617 -0.17 54.00 -20.49
CA HIS A 617 -0.43 52.59 -20.74
C HIS A 617 -1.92 52.33 -21.01
N GLU A 618 -2.80 52.88 -20.16
CA GLU A 618 -4.25 52.70 -20.29
C GLU A 618 -4.81 53.38 -21.56
N ILE A 619 -4.28 54.53 -21.97
CA ILE A 619 -4.64 55.15 -23.25
C ILE A 619 -4.30 54.23 -24.44
N LYS A 620 -3.11 53.59 -24.42
CA LYS A 620 -2.72 52.62 -25.46
C LYS A 620 -3.67 51.41 -25.49
N LEU A 621 -4.09 50.92 -24.33
CA LEU A 621 -5.07 49.83 -24.23
C LEU A 621 -6.45 50.26 -24.73
N ALA A 622 -6.94 51.42 -24.30
CA ALA A 622 -8.23 51.98 -24.69
C ALA A 622 -8.30 52.21 -26.21
N SER A 623 -7.25 52.77 -26.81
CA SER A 623 -7.16 52.94 -28.27
C SER A 623 -7.19 51.61 -29.02
N ARG A 624 -6.43 50.61 -28.54
CA ARG A 624 -6.34 49.28 -29.18
C ARG A 624 -7.63 48.47 -29.09
N TYR A 625 -8.24 48.43 -27.91
CA TYR A 625 -9.39 47.56 -27.63
C TYR A 625 -10.75 48.29 -27.70
N LYS A 626 -10.73 49.61 -27.97
CA LYS A 626 -11.92 50.47 -28.03
C LYS A 626 -12.76 50.41 -26.75
N THR A 627 -12.09 50.31 -25.60
CA THR A 627 -12.73 50.34 -24.28
C THR A 627 -12.72 51.77 -23.73
N PRO A 628 -13.75 52.19 -22.97
CA PRO A 628 -13.77 53.53 -22.39
C PRO A 628 -12.66 53.68 -21.34
N PHE A 629 -12.05 54.86 -21.27
CA PHE A 629 -11.05 55.20 -20.26
C PHE A 629 -11.31 56.63 -19.82
N SER A 630 -11.44 56.84 -18.51
CA SER A 630 -11.63 58.17 -17.95
C SER A 630 -10.55 58.49 -16.94
N ILE A 631 -10.26 59.77 -16.79
CA ILE A 631 -9.47 60.26 -15.67
C ILE A 631 -10.28 61.22 -14.83
N ILE A 632 -9.99 61.25 -13.53
CA ILE A 632 -10.46 62.27 -12.59
C ILE A 632 -9.24 63.02 -12.09
N PHE A 633 -9.20 64.32 -12.33
CA PHE A 633 -8.20 65.22 -11.78
C PHE A 633 -8.88 66.10 -10.73
N PHE A 634 -8.32 66.20 -9.52
CA PHE A 634 -8.96 66.98 -8.46
C PHE A 634 -7.97 67.62 -7.50
N ASP A 635 -8.46 68.65 -6.81
CA ASP A 635 -7.72 69.48 -5.87
C ASP A 635 -8.59 69.77 -4.63
N LEU A 636 -7.96 69.84 -3.45
CA LEU A 636 -8.66 70.12 -2.19
C LEU A 636 -8.97 71.63 -2.08
N ASN A 637 -10.25 71.96 -1.89
CA ASN A 637 -10.66 73.34 -1.69
C ASN A 637 -10.15 73.88 -0.34
N ASP A 638 -9.68 75.13 -0.34
CA ASP A 638 -9.22 75.86 0.86
C ASP A 638 -8.10 75.16 1.66
N PHE A 639 -7.27 74.34 0.98
CA PHE A 639 -6.16 73.63 1.63
C PHE A 639 -5.09 74.56 2.24
N LYS A 640 -4.76 75.66 1.57
CA LYS A 640 -3.78 76.64 2.08
C LYS A 640 -4.21 77.26 3.42
N PRO A 641 -5.45 77.77 3.59
CA PRO A 641 -5.97 78.19 4.89
C PRO A 641 -5.88 77.12 6.00
N ILE A 642 -5.98 75.84 5.67
CA ILE A 642 -5.83 74.76 6.67
C ILE A 642 -4.39 74.71 7.18
N ASN A 643 -3.41 74.77 6.28
CA ASN A 643 -2.00 74.84 6.65
C ASN A 643 -1.69 76.11 7.45
N ASP A 644 -2.22 77.25 7.03
CA ASP A 644 -1.96 78.55 7.66
C ASP A 644 -2.56 78.63 9.09
N ASN A 645 -3.72 78.00 9.33
CA ASN A 645 -4.41 78.05 10.63
C ASN A 645 -4.06 76.91 11.59
N PHE A 646 -3.74 75.71 11.08
CA PHE A 646 -3.54 74.51 11.90
C PHE A 646 -2.13 73.90 11.74
N GLY A 647 -1.28 74.49 10.91
CA GLY A 647 0.09 74.05 10.65
C GLY A 647 0.20 72.96 9.58
N HIS A 648 1.41 72.81 9.02
CA HIS A 648 1.67 71.86 7.94
C HIS A 648 1.39 70.39 8.31
N HIS A 649 1.62 70.00 9.57
CA HIS A 649 1.30 68.64 10.03
C HIS A 649 -0.21 68.33 9.95
N ALA A 650 -1.07 69.32 10.19
CA ALA A 650 -2.51 69.15 10.04
C ALA A 650 -2.90 69.01 8.57
N GLY A 651 -2.27 69.77 7.66
CA GLY A 651 -2.46 69.60 6.22
C GLY A 651 -1.97 68.24 5.70
N ASP A 652 -0.84 67.76 6.21
CA ASP A 652 -0.33 66.42 5.91
C ASP A 652 -1.33 65.32 6.33
N GLU A 653 -1.89 65.43 7.53
CA GLU A 653 -2.95 64.53 8.01
C GLU A 653 -4.18 64.58 7.10
N VAL A 654 -4.57 65.77 6.62
CA VAL A 654 -5.67 65.94 5.67
C VAL A 654 -5.41 65.19 4.37
N LEU A 655 -4.22 65.37 3.77
CA LEU A 655 -3.85 64.69 2.53
C LEU A 655 -3.81 63.17 2.71
N ILE A 656 -3.26 62.67 3.82
CA ILE A 656 -3.22 61.23 4.14
C ILE A 656 -4.63 60.66 4.30
N LYS A 657 -5.51 61.32 5.06
CA LYS A 657 -6.88 60.84 5.30
C LYS A 657 -7.72 60.88 4.01
N VAL A 658 -7.56 61.90 3.17
CA VAL A 658 -8.23 61.96 1.86
C VAL A 658 -7.72 60.84 0.95
N ALA A 659 -6.41 60.65 0.85
CA ALA A 659 -5.84 59.61 0.02
C ALA A 659 -6.28 58.20 0.47
N ASN A 660 -6.28 57.93 1.77
CA ASN A 660 -6.75 56.67 2.34
C ASN A 660 -8.25 56.47 2.12
N THR A 661 -9.06 57.53 2.20
CA THR A 661 -10.50 57.46 1.99
C THR A 661 -10.79 57.11 0.53
N ILE A 662 -10.15 57.78 -0.43
CA ILE A 662 -10.34 57.50 -1.85
C ILE A 662 -9.87 56.09 -2.20
N SER A 663 -8.69 55.67 -1.71
CA SER A 663 -8.14 54.33 -1.97
C SER A 663 -9.07 53.20 -1.52
N LYS A 664 -9.93 53.42 -0.51
CA LYS A 664 -10.93 52.44 -0.03
C LYS A 664 -12.21 52.39 -0.88
N HIS A 665 -12.48 53.43 -1.66
CA HIS A 665 -13.73 53.58 -2.42
C HIS A 665 -13.53 53.54 -3.94
N ILE A 666 -12.31 53.32 -4.41
CA ILE A 666 -11.99 52.98 -5.81
C ILE A 666 -11.72 51.47 -5.93
N ARG A 667 -11.78 50.95 -7.16
CA ARG A 667 -11.56 49.52 -7.43
C ARG A 667 -10.07 49.20 -7.42
N SER A 668 -9.73 47.93 -7.23
CA SER A 668 -8.34 47.46 -7.38
C SER A 668 -7.77 47.64 -8.79
N SER A 669 -8.63 47.76 -9.80
CA SER A 669 -8.27 48.09 -11.19
C SER A 669 -7.99 49.58 -11.41
N ASP A 670 -8.47 50.44 -10.52
CA ASP A 670 -8.32 51.88 -10.65
C ASP A 670 -6.95 52.27 -10.08
N SER A 671 -6.29 53.23 -10.72
CA SER A 671 -4.99 53.71 -10.25
C SER A 671 -5.11 55.11 -9.72
N PHE A 672 -4.53 55.35 -8.55
CA PHE A 672 -4.66 56.62 -7.85
C PHE A 672 -3.29 57.13 -7.45
N GLY A 673 -3.01 58.38 -7.80
CA GLY A 673 -1.75 59.02 -7.49
C GLY A 673 -1.89 60.48 -7.11
N ARG A 674 -0.89 60.99 -6.40
CA ARG A 674 -0.75 62.40 -6.07
C ARG A 674 0.04 63.10 -7.18
N TRP A 675 -0.55 64.13 -7.75
CA TRP A 675 0.05 64.89 -8.84
C TRP A 675 1.07 65.92 -8.33
N GLY A 676 0.76 66.57 -7.20
CA GLY A 676 1.64 67.52 -6.52
C GLY A 676 0.85 68.40 -5.55
N GLY A 677 1.45 68.84 -4.44
CA GLY A 677 0.74 69.68 -3.47
C GLY A 677 -0.56 69.01 -2.97
N ASP A 678 -1.69 69.64 -3.20
CA ASP A 678 -3.05 69.16 -2.90
C ASP A 678 -3.80 68.59 -4.13
N GLU A 679 -3.09 68.37 -5.24
CA GLU A 679 -3.63 67.84 -6.48
C GLU A 679 -3.43 66.32 -6.61
N PHE A 680 -4.44 65.66 -7.17
CA PHE A 680 -4.52 64.21 -7.28
C PHE A 680 -5.14 63.78 -8.60
N LEU A 681 -4.77 62.58 -9.05
CA LEU A 681 -5.22 61.98 -10.30
C LEU A 681 -5.67 60.53 -10.06
N ILE A 682 -6.86 60.19 -10.58
CA ILE A 682 -7.37 58.82 -10.64
C ILE A 682 -7.52 58.43 -12.11
N ALA A 683 -6.91 57.31 -12.49
CA ALA A 683 -7.08 56.66 -13.78
C ALA A 683 -8.14 55.54 -13.64
N LEU A 684 -9.15 55.56 -14.50
CA LEU A 684 -10.29 54.65 -14.45
C LEU A 684 -10.39 53.84 -15.75
N PRO A 685 -9.72 52.68 -15.82
CA PRO A 685 -9.87 51.75 -16.94
C PRO A 685 -11.34 51.32 -17.11
N GLN A 686 -11.76 51.13 -18.37
CA GLN A 686 -13.08 50.58 -18.73
C GLN A 686 -14.26 51.37 -18.12
N THR A 687 -14.08 52.67 -17.89
CA THR A 687 -15.08 53.52 -17.24
C THR A 687 -15.43 54.71 -18.13
N ASN A 688 -16.71 54.86 -18.44
CA ASN A 688 -17.23 55.99 -19.24
C ASN A 688 -17.57 57.21 -18.38
N ILE A 689 -17.85 58.35 -19.00
CA ILE A 689 -18.06 59.63 -18.31
C ILE A 689 -19.22 59.60 -17.30
N ASN A 690 -20.31 58.87 -17.58
CA ASN A 690 -21.46 58.79 -16.67
C ASN A 690 -21.12 57.99 -15.39
N GLN A 691 -20.35 56.92 -15.54
CA GLN A 691 -19.84 56.13 -14.41
C GLN A 691 -18.81 56.94 -13.61
N THR A 692 -17.96 57.70 -14.29
CA THR A 692 -16.98 58.61 -13.68
C THR A 692 -17.68 59.68 -12.82
N LEU A 693 -18.74 60.31 -13.33
CA LEU A 693 -19.53 61.29 -12.57
C LEU A 693 -20.23 60.66 -11.35
N SER A 694 -20.71 59.41 -11.49
CA SER A 694 -21.29 58.67 -10.37
C SER A 694 -20.26 58.40 -9.26
N LEU A 695 -19.03 58.03 -9.64
CA LEU A 695 -17.92 57.84 -8.70
C LEU A 695 -17.55 59.16 -8.01
N ILE A 696 -17.50 60.28 -8.74
CA ILE A 696 -17.21 61.59 -8.15
C ILE A 696 -18.21 61.94 -7.04
N ASN A 697 -19.51 61.71 -7.24
CA ASN A 697 -20.52 61.98 -6.22
C ASN A 697 -20.33 61.12 -4.96
N ILE A 698 -19.94 59.85 -5.14
CA ILE A 698 -19.60 58.95 -4.04
C ILE A 698 -18.38 59.48 -3.28
N LEU A 699 -17.30 59.79 -3.99
CA LEU A 699 -16.06 60.30 -3.39
C LEU A 699 -16.29 61.63 -2.66
N GLN A 700 -17.06 62.57 -3.23
CA GLN A 700 -17.43 63.82 -2.57
C GLN A 700 -18.15 63.59 -1.24
N THR A 701 -19.11 62.65 -1.22
CA THR A 701 -19.86 62.32 0.00
C THR A 701 -18.92 61.76 1.07
N HIS A 702 -18.05 60.81 0.73
CA HIS A 702 -17.13 60.22 1.69
C HIS A 702 -16.07 61.20 2.19
N ILE A 703 -15.54 62.06 1.33
CA ILE A 703 -14.55 63.09 1.73
C ILE A 703 -15.17 64.11 2.68
N SER A 704 -16.42 64.53 2.44
CA SER A 704 -17.12 65.49 3.31
C SER A 704 -17.40 64.96 4.73
N ASN A 705 -17.37 63.63 4.90
CA ASN A 705 -17.59 62.95 6.17
C ASN A 705 -16.29 62.60 6.91
N ILE A 706 -15.12 62.96 6.38
CA ILE A 706 -13.84 62.74 7.08
C ILE A 706 -13.78 63.64 8.32
N SER A 707 -13.53 63.04 9.47
CA SER A 707 -13.30 63.76 10.72
C SER A 707 -11.80 63.86 11.04
N PHE A 708 -11.38 65.04 11.49
CA PHE A 708 -10.01 65.32 11.90
C PHE A 708 -9.92 65.47 13.41
N ASP A 709 -8.89 64.89 14.02
CA ASP A 709 -8.76 64.88 15.47
C ASP A 709 -8.39 66.27 16.00
N PHE A 710 -7.63 67.05 15.21
CA PHE A 710 -7.29 68.44 15.52
C PHE A 710 -8.47 69.41 15.36
N ASN A 711 -9.48 69.09 14.56
CA ASN A 711 -10.70 69.90 14.42
C ASN A 711 -11.88 69.07 13.91
N LYS A 712 -12.79 68.69 14.81
CA LYS A 712 -13.98 67.87 14.49
C LYS A 712 -15.03 68.58 13.62
N ASN A 713 -14.95 69.90 13.50
CA ASN A 713 -15.89 70.71 12.71
C ASN A 713 -15.33 71.08 11.33
N LEU A 714 -14.07 70.74 11.03
CA LEU A 714 -13.47 71.00 9.72
C LEU A 714 -14.10 70.08 8.68
N LYS A 715 -14.74 70.68 7.67
CA LYS A 715 -15.25 69.95 6.51
C LYS A 715 -14.34 70.20 5.31
N ILE A 716 -13.90 69.12 4.68
CA ILE A 716 -13.11 69.18 3.45
C ILE A 716 -14.03 68.97 2.26
N SER A 717 -13.78 69.72 1.21
CA SER A 717 -14.39 69.50 -0.10
C SER A 717 -13.30 69.54 -1.16
N CYS A 718 -13.54 68.90 -2.30
CA CYS A 718 -12.62 68.90 -3.42
C CYS A 718 -13.34 69.37 -4.69
N SER A 719 -12.61 70.05 -5.56
CA SER A 719 -13.04 70.35 -6.91
C SER A 719 -12.59 69.22 -7.82
N PHE A 720 -13.55 68.48 -8.40
CA PHE A 720 -13.27 67.34 -9.28
C PHE A 720 -13.53 67.71 -10.74
N GLY A 721 -12.51 67.55 -11.59
CA GLY A 721 -12.62 67.56 -13.04
C GLY A 721 -12.47 66.16 -13.61
N CYS A 722 -13.13 65.87 -14.72
CA CYS A 722 -12.98 64.58 -15.37
C CYS A 722 -13.05 64.69 -16.88
N TYR A 723 -12.43 63.72 -17.55
CA TYR A 723 -12.46 63.61 -18.99
C TYR A 723 -12.45 62.15 -19.40
N GLU A 724 -13.34 61.78 -20.32
CA GLU A 724 -13.32 60.48 -20.99
C GLU A 724 -12.49 60.60 -22.26
N TYR A 725 -11.46 59.76 -22.37
CA TYR A 725 -10.58 59.66 -23.52
C TYR A 725 -11.37 59.40 -24.81
N LYS A 726 -11.02 60.12 -25.88
CA LYS A 726 -11.51 59.88 -27.24
C LYS A 726 -10.37 59.41 -28.12
N ASN A 727 -10.70 58.55 -29.08
CA ASN A 727 -9.69 57.96 -29.95
C ASN A 727 -8.88 59.04 -30.69
N GLY A 728 -7.56 59.03 -30.50
CA GLY A 728 -6.63 60.02 -31.04
C GLY A 728 -6.14 61.07 -30.04
N ASP A 729 -6.70 61.14 -28.83
CA ASP A 729 -6.20 62.05 -27.80
C ASP A 729 -4.80 61.62 -27.30
N THR A 730 -3.96 62.58 -26.94
CA THR A 730 -2.68 62.33 -26.23
C THR A 730 -2.89 62.43 -24.72
N LEU A 731 -1.98 61.87 -23.93
CA LEU A 731 -2.04 62.00 -22.46
C LEU A 731 -2.11 63.47 -22.03
N ASP A 732 -1.27 64.34 -22.59
CA ASP A 732 -1.27 65.77 -22.29
C ASP A 732 -2.64 66.43 -22.59
N TYR A 733 -3.30 66.01 -23.67
CA TYR A 733 -4.62 66.54 -24.02
C TYR A 733 -5.69 66.07 -23.02
N VAL A 734 -5.68 64.79 -22.66
CA VAL A 734 -6.60 64.19 -21.68
C VAL A 734 -6.45 64.87 -20.31
N LEU A 735 -5.21 65.02 -19.83
CA LEU A 735 -4.91 65.70 -18.57
C LEU A 735 -5.36 67.16 -18.60
N LYS A 736 -5.01 67.89 -19.67
CA LYS A 736 -5.42 69.29 -19.83
C LYS A 736 -6.94 69.46 -19.79
N LYS A 737 -7.69 68.54 -20.42
CA LYS A 737 -9.16 68.61 -20.42
C LYS A 737 -9.77 68.31 -19.06
N ALA A 738 -9.21 67.36 -18.32
CA ALA A 738 -9.64 67.08 -16.95
C ALA A 738 -9.32 68.26 -16.01
N ASP A 739 -8.15 68.89 -16.16
CA ASP A 739 -7.75 70.08 -15.41
C ASP A 739 -8.64 71.30 -15.72
N GLU A 740 -8.92 71.58 -17.00
CA GLU A 740 -9.89 72.61 -17.42
C GLU A 740 -11.27 72.35 -16.78
N SER A 741 -11.74 71.10 -16.80
CA SER A 741 -13.00 70.70 -16.15
C SER A 741 -12.97 70.88 -14.62
N MET A 742 -11.82 70.67 -13.97
CA MET A 742 -11.65 70.85 -12.53
C MET A 742 -11.69 72.34 -12.17
N TYR A 743 -11.01 73.16 -12.96
CA TYR A 743 -10.92 74.60 -12.77
C TYR A 743 -12.30 75.28 -12.85
N ASP A 744 -13.15 74.85 -13.78
CA ASP A 744 -14.54 75.30 -13.89
C ASP A 744 -15.37 75.01 -12.63
N VAL A 745 -15.15 73.85 -12.00
CA VAL A 745 -15.78 73.49 -10.72
C VAL A 745 -15.24 74.35 -9.59
N LYS A 746 -13.92 74.59 -9.56
CA LYS A 746 -13.23 75.41 -8.56
C LYS A 746 -13.70 76.87 -8.59
N ILE A 747 -13.94 77.45 -9.77
CA ILE A 747 -14.53 78.80 -9.91
C ILE A 747 -15.95 78.85 -9.34
N LYS A 748 -16.79 77.84 -9.64
CA LYS A 748 -18.17 77.79 -9.13
C LYS A 748 -18.21 77.66 -7.61
N TYR A 749 -17.28 76.90 -7.02
CA TYR A 749 -17.11 76.83 -5.57
C TYR A 749 -16.80 78.21 -4.96
N LYS A 750 -15.81 78.93 -5.51
CA LYS A 750 -15.42 80.28 -5.05
C LYS A 750 -16.49 81.37 -5.20
N LYS A 751 -17.54 81.15 -6.01
CA LYS A 751 -18.68 82.07 -6.16
C LYS A 751 -19.86 81.74 -5.23
N LYS A 752 -19.88 80.54 -4.65
CA LYS A 752 -20.94 80.04 -3.74
C LYS A 752 -20.58 80.18 -2.26
N VAL A 753 -19.29 80.27 -1.95
CA VAL A 753 -18.71 80.64 -0.65
C VAL A 753 -18.51 82.16 -0.63
#